data_AF-A0A2E5E9J5-F1
#
_entry.id   AF-A0A2E5E9J5-F1
#
_cell.length_a   1.000
_cell.length_b   1.000
_cell.length_c   1.000
_cell.angle_alpha   90.00
_cell.angle_beta   90.00
_cell.angle_gamma   90.00
#
_symmetry.space_group_name_H-M   'P 1'
#
loop_
_entity.id
_entity.type
_entity.pdbx_description
1 polymer ?
#
loop_
_entity_poly.entity_id
_entity_poly.type
_entity_poly.pdbx_seq_one_letter_code
_entity_poly.pdbx_strand_id
1 'polypeptide(L)'
;MGIATLVSSSLATASIPMPAPEDYAGESIVEVDVPDGGILQLLLDEGVRSMACTPAPGVSAWRVDADSRSFIDSLGLDYREMIPDLSAFIAQRNAERMAMRATRGLDFYADFRTLDEFNNRLDEMLADYPDLTTPIVLGQSHEGRDIRGIIIRAGEDNGRPACFLNGCQHAREWISPMTTIYMADTLLPAYGEDPQITSLLDKIEVIVVPVSNPDGYVFSYSPGGDRYWRKNRRDNSGSCEGVDLNRNWGSDWNGGQSTSNDTCSDIYVGPSSMSEPEVTALGDFMLNHGNIKTQVDFHAYSQLILEPRGYTTVPPPDFDELHSLGGDMSNAIQGVYGKNYVHDNPCNILYCASGTLIDWPYDQYGSRAYCIELRPGSGEPGGFDPAPSEIRPCAEENFQAVLKLMEYTATPLSIELPSGPPTTVWTNQTTTFPVTITARSEDPVPSEAVLRYRSTAGSFTEVALDYLGGDNYEATLPTFGCTSAPEFYIAVGGDGGGVATMPASAPSELFTATPVSSQEIVFTDNCDTDPGWTTSGSASDGFWDRGIPVGGGDRGDAPADASGSGFCWQTDNVDGNSDVDGGNVILISPILDASLPGSILSYARWFSNSSGSAPNEDTFVTQISDNGGITWLDLEIVGPAGDQVNGGWYFVEFNLDDVPGFNPSSNFRVRFIVEDVLAGSVVEAAVDEIEITFAECIEDSPCPEDVVGNDGVVDVEDVLGLLGAFGTTDPNFDIDNNGFVDVGDILAVIAAWGEC
;
A
#
# COMPACT_ATOMS: atom_id res chain seq x y z
N MET A 1 -29.04 -15.80 -27.12
CA MET A 1 -30.46 -16.11 -27.42
C MET A 1 -30.62 -17.63 -27.42
N GLY A 2 -31.19 -18.21 -26.37
CA GLY A 2 -31.49 -19.65 -26.34
C GLY A 2 -31.43 -20.30 -24.95
N ILE A 3 -32.58 -20.31 -24.27
CA ILE A 3 -33.02 -21.30 -23.26
C ILE A 3 -32.41 -21.15 -21.85
N ALA A 4 -32.95 -20.21 -21.07
CA ALA A 4 -33.02 -20.36 -19.61
C ALA A 4 -34.42 -20.89 -19.28
N THR A 5 -34.47 -22.17 -18.91
CA THR A 5 -35.70 -22.86 -18.52
C THR A 5 -36.07 -22.40 -17.11
N LEU A 6 -37.28 -21.87 -16.98
CA LEU A 6 -37.95 -21.55 -15.72
C LEU A 6 -37.80 -22.68 -14.69
N VAL A 7 -37.12 -22.39 -13.57
CA VAL A 7 -37.44 -22.99 -12.28
C VAL A 7 -38.13 -21.90 -11.46
N SER A 8 -39.42 -21.72 -11.68
CA SER A 8 -40.27 -21.03 -10.71
C SER A 8 -40.51 -21.98 -9.55
N SER A 9 -39.59 -22.07 -8.60
CA SER A 9 -39.90 -22.64 -7.29
C SER A 9 -40.81 -21.64 -6.59
N SER A 10 -42.09 -22.01 -6.47
CA SER A 10 -43.03 -21.31 -5.59
C SER A 10 -42.54 -21.46 -4.16
N LEU A 11 -41.75 -20.49 -3.68
CA LEU A 11 -41.60 -20.26 -2.25
C LEU A 11 -42.97 -19.81 -1.76
N ALA A 12 -43.73 -20.76 -1.20
CA ALA A 12 -44.77 -20.42 -0.26
C ALA A 12 -44.16 -19.43 0.73
N THR A 13 -44.86 -18.33 1.01
CA THR A 13 -44.43 -17.26 1.90
C THR A 13 -44.28 -17.80 3.33
N ALA A 14 -43.20 -18.53 3.58
CA ALA A 14 -42.73 -18.78 4.93
C ALA A 14 -42.48 -17.40 5.56
N SER A 15 -42.99 -17.16 6.77
CA SER A 15 -42.68 -15.93 7.48
C SER A 15 -41.17 -15.87 7.66
N ILE A 16 -40.53 -14.88 7.05
CA ILE A 16 -39.10 -14.64 7.22
C ILE A 16 -38.89 -14.36 8.72
N PRO A 17 -38.01 -15.11 9.41
CA PRO A 17 -37.65 -14.81 10.78
C PRO A 17 -37.24 -13.35 10.90
N MET A 18 -37.80 -12.66 11.89
CA MET A 18 -37.46 -11.26 12.20
C MET A 18 -37.55 -11.09 13.72
N PRO A 19 -36.73 -10.20 14.31
CA PRO A 19 -36.83 -9.85 15.72
C PRO A 19 -38.25 -9.39 16.05
N ALA A 20 -38.84 -9.89 17.14
CA ALA A 20 -40.19 -9.51 17.53
C ALA A 20 -40.16 -8.15 18.23
N PRO A 21 -40.89 -7.11 17.76
CA PRO A 21 -40.88 -5.79 18.38
C PRO A 21 -41.23 -5.82 19.87
N GLU A 22 -42.14 -6.70 20.28
CA GLU A 22 -42.56 -6.88 21.66
C GLU A 22 -41.44 -7.29 22.62
N ASP A 23 -40.35 -7.91 22.12
CA ASP A 23 -39.19 -8.28 22.94
C ASP A 23 -38.38 -7.06 23.40
N TYR A 24 -38.63 -5.88 22.81
CA TYR A 24 -37.93 -4.60 23.11
C TYR A 24 -38.87 -3.57 23.74
N ALA A 25 -40.04 -3.99 24.22
CA ALA A 25 -41.06 -3.09 24.74
C ALA A 25 -40.56 -2.36 26.01
N GLY A 26 -40.57 -1.02 25.97
CA GLY A 26 -40.10 -0.18 27.08
C GLY A 26 -38.59 0.04 27.11
N GLU A 27 -37.86 -0.44 26.09
CA GLU A 27 -36.45 -0.18 25.92
C GLU A 27 -36.17 0.97 24.95
N SER A 28 -34.98 1.53 25.08
CA SER A 28 -34.46 2.66 24.33
C SER A 28 -32.96 2.52 24.13
N ILE A 29 -32.41 3.27 23.16
CA ILE A 29 -30.97 3.49 23.08
C ILE A 29 -30.72 4.97 23.35
N VAL A 30 -29.88 5.25 24.34
CA VAL A 30 -29.53 6.60 24.78
C VAL A 30 -28.02 6.77 24.75
N GLU A 31 -27.59 7.99 24.49
CA GLU A 31 -26.19 8.39 24.58
C GLU A 31 -25.98 9.06 25.94
N VAL A 32 -25.22 8.41 26.83
CA VAL A 32 -24.98 8.84 28.22
C VAL A 32 -23.58 9.42 28.33
N ASP A 33 -23.45 10.58 28.98
CA ASP A 33 -22.15 11.14 29.37
C ASP A 33 -21.71 10.55 30.72
N VAL A 34 -20.76 9.62 30.68
CA VAL A 34 -20.26 8.90 31.86
C VAL A 34 -19.01 9.62 32.39
N PRO A 35 -19.06 10.33 33.53
CA PRO A 35 -18.02 11.30 33.90
C PRO A 35 -16.69 10.66 34.31
N ASP A 36 -16.71 9.46 34.89
CA ASP A 36 -15.52 8.77 35.37
C ASP A 36 -15.71 7.24 35.44
N GLY A 37 -14.60 6.53 35.67
CA GLY A 37 -14.58 5.07 35.74
C GLY A 37 -15.35 4.47 36.94
N GLY A 38 -15.58 5.25 38.00
CA GLY A 38 -16.39 4.81 39.13
C GLY A 38 -17.87 4.72 38.78
N ILE A 39 -18.40 5.75 38.09
CA ILE A 39 -19.77 5.72 37.56
C ILE A 39 -19.91 4.64 36.48
N LEU A 40 -18.92 4.52 35.60
CA LEU A 40 -18.92 3.47 34.58
C LEU A 40 -19.09 2.08 35.22
N GLN A 41 -18.30 1.79 36.26
CA GLN A 41 -18.39 0.51 36.95
C GLN A 41 -19.75 0.29 37.60
N LEU A 42 -20.37 1.34 38.17
CA LEU A 42 -21.72 1.25 38.72
C LEU A 42 -22.77 0.89 37.65
N LEU A 43 -22.69 1.49 36.46
CA LEU A 43 -23.59 1.15 35.34
C LEU A 43 -23.42 -0.31 34.92
N LEU A 44 -22.18 -0.79 34.81
CA LEU A 44 -21.88 -2.17 34.45
C LEU A 44 -22.32 -3.17 35.54
N ASP A 45 -22.09 -2.85 36.82
CA ASP A 45 -22.48 -3.69 37.96
C ASP A 45 -24.00 -3.82 38.11
N GLU A 46 -24.75 -2.77 37.75
CA GLU A 46 -26.23 -2.79 37.71
C GLU A 46 -26.76 -3.48 36.42
N GLY A 47 -25.87 -3.88 35.51
CA GLY A 47 -26.23 -4.61 34.29
C GLY A 47 -26.75 -3.72 33.16
N VAL A 48 -26.51 -2.41 33.20
CA VAL A 48 -26.85 -1.50 32.10
C VAL A 48 -25.98 -1.84 30.89
N ARG A 49 -26.61 -2.08 29.75
CA ARG A 49 -25.93 -2.63 28.56
C ARG A 49 -25.32 -1.53 27.71
N SER A 50 -24.00 -1.44 27.67
CA SER A 50 -23.32 -0.57 26.71
C SER A 50 -23.45 -1.13 25.28
N MET A 51 -23.60 -0.25 24.31
CA MET A 51 -23.51 -0.61 22.89
C MET A 51 -22.04 -0.62 22.40
N ALA A 52 -21.13 0.01 23.14
CA ALA A 52 -19.70 0.01 22.86
C ALA A 52 -19.06 -1.30 23.34
N CYS A 53 -18.09 -1.82 22.58
CA CYS A 53 -17.37 -3.03 22.98
C CYS A 53 -16.50 -2.81 24.23
N THR A 54 -15.94 -1.60 24.36
CA THR A 54 -15.11 -1.19 25.49
C THR A 54 -15.70 0.09 26.08
N PRO A 55 -16.65 -0.06 27.01
CA PRO A 55 -17.22 1.09 27.69
C PRO A 55 -16.10 1.86 28.39
N ALA A 56 -16.06 3.17 28.18
CA ALA A 56 -15.10 4.08 28.80
C ALA A 56 -15.83 5.33 29.30
N PRO A 57 -15.24 6.09 30.23
CA PRO A 57 -15.76 7.41 30.58
C PRO A 57 -15.85 8.31 29.33
N GLY A 58 -16.86 9.16 29.30
CA GLY A 58 -17.25 9.99 28.17
C GLY A 58 -18.60 9.60 27.60
N VAL A 59 -18.89 10.15 26.43
CA VAL A 59 -20.19 10.05 25.76
C VAL A 59 -20.24 8.76 24.94
N SER A 60 -21.16 7.85 25.28
CA SER A 60 -21.32 6.57 24.58
C SER A 60 -22.77 6.10 24.55
N ALA A 61 -23.12 5.21 23.62
CA ALA A 61 -24.47 4.66 23.49
C ALA A 61 -24.71 3.48 24.43
N TRP A 62 -25.89 3.44 25.05
CA TRP A 62 -26.34 2.43 26.00
C TRP A 62 -27.76 2.01 25.67
N ARG A 63 -28.04 0.71 25.76
CA ARG A 63 -29.40 0.16 25.69
C ARG A 63 -29.98 0.15 27.10
N VAL A 64 -31.13 0.80 27.25
CA VAL A 64 -31.68 1.20 28.53
C VAL A 64 -33.16 0.80 28.59
N ASP A 65 -33.51 0.00 29.58
CA ASP A 65 -34.87 -0.30 30.00
C ASP A 65 -35.35 0.66 31.10
N ALA A 66 -36.55 0.44 31.65
CA ALA A 66 -37.12 1.31 32.67
C ALA A 66 -36.32 1.35 33.98
N ASP A 67 -35.73 0.21 34.38
CA ASP A 67 -34.96 0.10 35.62
C ASP A 67 -33.59 0.75 35.45
N SER A 68 -32.89 0.45 34.35
CA SER A 68 -31.63 1.09 33.95
C SER A 68 -31.77 2.61 33.84
N ARG A 69 -32.89 3.09 33.27
CA ARG A 69 -33.17 4.53 33.17
C ARG A 69 -33.33 5.17 34.53
N SER A 70 -34.09 4.53 35.41
CA SER A 70 -34.28 5.01 36.78
C SER A 70 -32.95 5.04 37.54
N PHE A 71 -32.06 4.10 37.27
CA PHE A 71 -30.72 4.06 37.84
C PHE A 71 -29.84 5.20 37.31
N ILE A 72 -29.79 5.41 35.99
CA ILE A 72 -29.10 6.54 35.35
C ILE A 72 -29.59 7.89 35.91
N ASP A 73 -30.91 8.06 36.02
CA ASP A 73 -31.52 9.26 36.61
C ASP A 73 -31.11 9.44 38.09
N SER A 74 -31.00 8.34 38.85
CA SER A 74 -30.60 8.37 40.27
C SER A 74 -29.15 8.78 40.49
N LEU A 75 -28.29 8.51 39.50
CA LEU A 75 -26.89 8.96 39.45
C LEU A 75 -26.77 10.41 38.97
N GLY A 76 -27.86 11.01 38.46
CA GLY A 76 -27.88 12.38 37.95
C GLY A 76 -27.10 12.55 36.65
N LEU A 77 -27.02 11.51 35.83
CA LEU A 77 -26.31 11.54 34.55
C LEU A 77 -27.18 12.16 33.47
N ASP A 78 -26.59 13.05 32.67
CA ASP A 78 -27.23 13.60 31.48
C ASP A 78 -27.16 12.58 30.34
N TYR A 79 -28.23 12.47 29.55
CA TYR A 79 -28.27 11.64 28.36
C TYR A 79 -29.11 12.23 27.23
N ARG A 80 -28.81 11.81 26.00
CA ARG A 80 -29.53 12.14 24.77
C ARG A 80 -30.23 10.90 24.23
N GLU A 81 -31.52 11.02 23.90
CA GLU A 81 -32.26 9.94 23.24
C GLU A 81 -31.77 9.74 21.80
N MET A 82 -31.28 8.54 21.48
CA MET A 82 -30.91 8.15 20.12
C MET A 82 -32.07 7.41 19.45
N ILE A 83 -32.60 6.39 20.14
CA ILE A 83 -33.78 5.61 19.75
C ILE A 83 -34.71 5.57 20.98
N PRO A 84 -35.70 6.48 21.07
CA PRO A 84 -36.57 6.59 22.25
C PRO A 84 -37.49 5.39 22.48
N ASP A 85 -37.83 4.65 21.42
CA ASP A 85 -38.70 3.47 21.47
C ASP A 85 -38.10 2.40 20.56
N LEU A 86 -37.35 1.47 21.16
CA LEU A 86 -36.65 0.43 20.42
C LEU A 86 -37.62 -0.57 19.79
N SER A 87 -38.74 -0.88 20.46
CA SER A 87 -39.82 -1.69 19.90
C SER A 87 -40.40 -1.07 18.63
N ALA A 88 -40.74 0.22 18.65
CA ALA A 88 -41.24 0.92 17.47
C ALA A 88 -40.19 0.99 16.34
N PHE A 89 -38.92 1.19 16.69
CA PHE A 89 -37.82 1.15 15.72
C PHE A 89 -37.71 -0.21 15.04
N ILE A 90 -37.68 -1.31 15.80
CA ILE A 90 -37.64 -2.68 15.26
C ILE A 90 -38.88 -2.98 14.40
N ALA A 91 -40.07 -2.55 14.83
CA ALA A 91 -41.29 -2.68 14.03
C ALA A 91 -41.19 -1.93 12.69
N GLN A 92 -40.63 -0.73 12.69
CA GLN A 92 -40.39 0.05 11.47
C GLN A 92 -39.38 -0.65 10.56
N ARG A 93 -38.23 -1.10 11.09
CA ARG A 93 -37.22 -1.84 10.31
C ARG A 93 -37.82 -3.08 9.68
N ASN A 94 -38.56 -3.89 10.45
CA ASN A 94 -39.24 -5.08 9.94
C ASN A 94 -40.23 -4.74 8.82
N ALA A 95 -40.99 -3.66 8.95
CA ALA A 95 -41.92 -3.20 7.91
C ALA A 95 -41.19 -2.81 6.61
N GLU A 96 -40.07 -2.08 6.72
CA GLU A 96 -39.24 -1.71 5.57
C GLU A 96 -38.65 -2.93 4.88
N ARG A 97 -38.12 -3.89 5.65
CA ARG A 97 -37.58 -5.16 5.12
C ARG A 97 -38.65 -5.98 4.41
N MET A 98 -39.83 -6.12 5.01
CA MET A 98 -40.97 -6.79 4.36
C MET A 98 -41.38 -6.09 3.06
N ALA A 99 -41.42 -4.76 3.05
CA ALA A 99 -41.76 -3.99 1.85
C ALA A 99 -40.72 -4.20 0.74
N MET A 100 -39.43 -4.14 1.06
CA MET A 100 -38.33 -4.41 0.12
C MET A 100 -38.41 -5.84 -0.42
N ARG A 101 -38.62 -6.84 0.45
CA ARG A 101 -38.75 -8.24 0.03
C ARG A 101 -39.97 -8.51 -0.85
N ALA A 102 -41.05 -7.74 -0.69
CA ALA A 102 -42.23 -7.85 -1.55
C ALA A 102 -41.98 -7.32 -2.99
N THR A 103 -40.98 -6.46 -3.19
CA THR A 103 -40.74 -5.77 -4.47
C THR A 103 -39.38 -6.05 -5.11
N ARG A 104 -38.44 -6.68 -4.39
CA ARG A 104 -37.04 -6.90 -4.83
C ARG A 104 -36.83 -7.78 -6.07
N GLY A 105 -37.83 -8.58 -6.46
CA GLY A 105 -37.64 -9.60 -7.48
C GLY A 105 -36.51 -10.58 -7.10
N LEU A 106 -35.47 -10.66 -7.91
CA LEU A 106 -34.29 -11.51 -7.69
C LEU A 106 -33.10 -10.79 -7.04
N ASP A 107 -33.24 -9.50 -6.65
CA ASP A 107 -32.13 -8.77 -6.05
C ASP A 107 -31.80 -9.31 -4.65
N PHE A 108 -30.64 -9.96 -4.53
CA PHE A 108 -30.13 -10.53 -3.28
C PHE A 108 -29.67 -9.44 -2.30
N TYR A 109 -29.31 -8.23 -2.76
CA TYR A 109 -28.77 -7.16 -1.90
C TYR A 109 -29.80 -6.10 -1.52
N ALA A 110 -31.05 -6.26 -1.94
CA ALA A 110 -32.14 -5.35 -1.58
C ALA A 110 -32.58 -5.42 -0.09
N ASP A 111 -32.15 -6.45 0.66
CA ASP A 111 -32.42 -6.65 2.09
C ASP A 111 -31.42 -7.66 2.69
N PHE A 112 -31.24 -7.60 4.01
CA PHE A 112 -30.45 -8.56 4.79
C PHE A 112 -31.01 -9.97 4.70
N ARG A 113 -30.13 -10.98 4.80
CA ARG A 113 -30.42 -12.38 4.51
C ARG A 113 -30.34 -13.23 5.77
N THR A 114 -31.21 -14.22 5.88
CA THR A 114 -31.12 -15.27 6.90
C THR A 114 -29.97 -16.23 6.59
N LEU A 115 -29.52 -17.02 7.58
CA LEU A 115 -28.50 -18.06 7.38
C LEU A 115 -28.85 -19.03 6.25
N ASP A 116 -30.11 -19.48 6.19
CA ASP A 116 -30.59 -20.37 5.13
C ASP A 116 -30.49 -19.71 3.74
N GLU A 117 -30.75 -18.41 3.64
CA GLU A 117 -30.60 -17.68 2.37
C GLU A 117 -29.13 -17.53 1.95
N PHE A 118 -28.21 -17.33 2.89
CA PHE A 118 -26.76 -17.36 2.58
C PHE A 118 -26.33 -18.75 2.11
N ASN A 119 -26.75 -19.80 2.81
CA ASN A 119 -26.44 -21.18 2.45
C ASN A 119 -26.98 -21.54 1.06
N ASN A 120 -28.23 -21.15 0.76
CA ASN A 120 -28.80 -21.34 -0.57
C ASN A 120 -28.03 -20.55 -1.65
N ARG A 121 -27.58 -19.33 -1.35
CA ARG A 121 -26.80 -18.53 -2.31
C ARG A 121 -25.42 -19.14 -2.59
N LEU A 122 -24.77 -19.72 -1.58
CA LEU A 122 -23.56 -20.52 -1.80
C LEU A 122 -23.85 -21.75 -2.69
N ASP A 123 -24.95 -22.47 -2.43
CA ASP A 123 -25.36 -23.62 -3.24
C ASP A 123 -25.66 -23.24 -4.70
N GLU A 124 -26.28 -22.08 -4.94
CA GLU A 124 -26.49 -21.52 -6.27
C GLU A 124 -25.15 -21.23 -6.98
N MET A 125 -24.22 -20.52 -6.32
CA MET A 125 -22.91 -20.22 -6.91
C MET A 125 -22.12 -21.48 -7.27
N LEU A 126 -22.12 -22.48 -6.37
CA LEU A 126 -21.46 -23.77 -6.59
C LEU A 126 -22.05 -24.53 -7.79
N ALA A 127 -23.36 -24.42 -8.00
CA ALA A 127 -24.04 -25.06 -9.12
C ALA A 127 -23.83 -24.30 -10.45
N ASP A 128 -23.78 -22.97 -10.40
CA ASP A 128 -23.64 -22.11 -11.57
C ASP A 128 -22.19 -22.03 -12.08
N TYR A 129 -21.20 -22.16 -11.18
CA TYR A 129 -19.76 -22.05 -11.50
C TYR A 129 -18.93 -23.25 -10.99
N PRO A 130 -19.27 -24.50 -11.36
CA PRO A 130 -18.63 -25.70 -10.79
C PRO A 130 -17.15 -25.85 -11.18
N ASP A 131 -16.71 -25.22 -12.27
CA ASP A 131 -15.32 -25.26 -12.73
C ASP A 131 -14.42 -24.21 -12.03
N LEU A 132 -15.03 -23.23 -11.35
CA LEU A 132 -14.32 -22.16 -10.63
C LEU A 132 -14.41 -22.29 -9.12
N THR A 133 -15.30 -23.15 -8.61
CA THR A 133 -15.69 -23.16 -7.21
C THR A 133 -15.53 -24.52 -6.54
N THR A 134 -15.18 -24.51 -5.25
CA THR A 134 -15.15 -25.71 -4.41
C THR A 134 -15.91 -25.44 -3.11
N PRO A 135 -16.85 -26.32 -2.69
CA PRO A 135 -17.58 -26.14 -1.45
C PRO A 135 -16.70 -26.47 -0.24
N ILE A 136 -16.81 -25.67 0.82
CA ILE A 136 -16.14 -25.96 2.10
C ILE A 136 -17.11 -25.91 3.29
N VAL A 137 -16.85 -26.80 4.25
CA VAL A 137 -17.44 -26.78 5.59
C VAL A 137 -16.26 -26.83 6.57
N LEU A 138 -16.01 -25.73 7.25
CA LEU A 138 -14.83 -25.57 8.12
C LEU A 138 -14.99 -26.34 9.43
N GLY A 139 -16.23 -26.45 9.91
CA GLY A 139 -16.58 -27.10 11.16
C GLY A 139 -18.04 -26.86 11.52
N GLN A 140 -18.39 -27.12 12.77
CA GLN A 140 -19.74 -26.90 13.30
C GLN A 140 -19.70 -25.99 14.53
N SER A 141 -20.70 -25.14 14.68
CA SER A 141 -20.92 -24.29 15.86
C SER A 141 -21.40 -25.08 17.08
N HIS A 142 -21.56 -24.40 18.24
CA HIS A 142 -22.07 -25.02 19.47
C HIS A 142 -23.44 -25.69 19.33
N GLU A 143 -24.35 -25.10 18.56
CA GLU A 143 -25.68 -25.66 18.28
C GLU A 143 -25.68 -26.62 17.07
N GLY A 144 -24.50 -26.96 16.53
CA GLY A 144 -24.31 -27.96 15.49
C GLY A 144 -24.63 -27.50 14.08
N ARG A 145 -24.54 -26.19 13.80
CA ARG A 145 -24.71 -25.64 12.45
C ARG A 145 -23.38 -25.62 11.72
N ASP A 146 -23.39 -26.01 10.45
CA ASP A 146 -22.20 -25.99 9.61
C ASP A 146 -21.73 -24.56 9.36
N ILE A 147 -20.43 -24.32 9.51
CA ILE A 147 -19.77 -23.09 9.10
C ILE A 147 -19.32 -23.28 7.66
N ARG A 148 -20.09 -22.71 6.73
CA ARG A 148 -19.95 -22.93 5.29
C ARG A 148 -19.22 -21.79 4.60
N GLY A 149 -18.52 -22.12 3.53
CA GLY A 149 -17.89 -21.17 2.64
C GLY A 149 -17.72 -21.70 1.22
N ILE A 150 -17.03 -20.91 0.40
CA ILE A 150 -16.70 -21.24 -0.98
C ILE A 150 -15.24 -20.88 -1.26
N ILE A 151 -14.54 -21.77 -1.95
CA ILE A 151 -13.23 -21.50 -2.53
C ILE A 151 -13.44 -21.13 -3.99
N ILE A 152 -12.78 -20.07 -4.47
CA ILE A 152 -12.84 -19.56 -5.84
C ILE A 152 -11.43 -19.55 -6.43
N ARG A 153 -11.22 -20.30 -7.52
CA ARG A 153 -9.95 -20.36 -8.25
C ARG A 153 -10.17 -20.90 -9.66
N ALA A 154 -9.34 -20.49 -10.61
CA ALA A 154 -9.33 -21.09 -11.94
C ALA A 154 -8.42 -22.32 -12.01
N GLY A 155 -8.92 -23.42 -12.59
CA GLY A 155 -8.13 -24.64 -12.80
C GLY A 155 -7.93 -25.49 -11.53
N GLU A 156 -6.96 -26.40 -11.57
CA GLU A 156 -6.69 -27.32 -10.46
C GLU A 156 -5.98 -26.63 -9.28
N ASP A 157 -6.15 -27.20 -8.09
CA ASP A 157 -5.37 -26.83 -6.93
C ASP A 157 -3.89 -27.21 -7.13
N ASN A 158 -3.05 -26.19 -7.18
CA ASN A 158 -1.60 -26.30 -7.33
C ASN A 158 -0.85 -25.69 -6.14
N GLY A 159 -1.53 -25.48 -5.01
CA GLY A 159 -0.94 -24.86 -3.82
C GLY A 159 -0.66 -23.35 -3.97
N ARG A 160 -1.42 -22.66 -4.83
CA ARG A 160 -1.31 -21.21 -5.06
C ARG A 160 -1.57 -20.38 -3.78
N PRO A 161 -1.04 -19.16 -3.69
CA PRO A 161 -1.34 -18.28 -2.57
C PRO A 161 -2.83 -17.93 -2.51
N ALA A 162 -3.34 -17.75 -1.30
CA ALA A 162 -4.77 -17.50 -1.06
C ALA A 162 -5.03 -16.19 -0.29
N CYS A 163 -6.17 -15.58 -0.61
CA CYS A 163 -6.81 -14.51 0.15
C CYS A 163 -8.03 -15.08 0.89
N PHE A 164 -8.09 -14.93 2.22
CA PHE A 164 -9.18 -15.45 3.05
C PHE A 164 -10.08 -14.33 3.57
N LEU A 165 -11.37 -14.42 3.30
CA LEU A 165 -12.36 -13.38 3.58
C LEU A 165 -13.46 -13.98 4.45
N ASN A 166 -13.61 -13.48 5.68
CA ASN A 166 -14.68 -13.91 6.56
C ASN A 166 -15.49 -12.74 7.12
N GLY A 167 -16.71 -13.05 7.51
CA GLY A 167 -17.61 -12.09 8.15
C GLY A 167 -18.38 -12.72 9.30
N CYS A 168 -19.11 -11.86 10.01
CA CYS A 168 -20.04 -12.24 11.06
C CYS A 168 -19.40 -13.09 12.16
N GLN A 169 -18.25 -12.68 12.70
CA GLN A 169 -17.84 -13.15 14.03
C GLN A 169 -18.78 -12.61 15.11
N HIS A 170 -19.24 -11.37 14.95
CA HIS A 170 -20.31 -10.80 15.76
C HIS A 170 -21.67 -10.88 15.05
N ALA A 171 -22.66 -11.40 15.75
CA ALA A 171 -23.96 -11.73 15.17
C ALA A 171 -24.81 -10.50 14.79
N ARG A 172 -24.70 -9.40 15.53
CA ARG A 172 -25.48 -8.17 15.31
C ARG A 172 -25.07 -7.37 14.08
N GLU A 173 -23.92 -7.66 13.49
CA GLU A 173 -23.29 -6.86 12.44
C GLU A 173 -23.77 -7.31 11.06
N TRP A 174 -25.08 -7.22 10.80
CA TRP A 174 -25.72 -7.86 9.64
C TRP A 174 -25.21 -7.42 8.27
N ILE A 175 -24.55 -6.27 8.16
CA ILE A 175 -23.93 -5.81 6.91
C ILE A 175 -22.66 -6.59 6.57
N SER A 176 -21.93 -7.09 7.57
CA SER A 176 -20.72 -7.91 7.40
C SER A 176 -20.94 -9.14 6.51
N PRO A 177 -21.85 -10.09 6.83
CA PRO A 177 -22.04 -11.28 6.00
C PRO A 177 -22.57 -10.96 4.60
N MET A 178 -23.30 -9.84 4.43
CA MET A 178 -23.75 -9.36 3.13
C MET A 178 -22.59 -8.88 2.26
N THR A 179 -21.66 -8.10 2.83
CA THR A 179 -20.44 -7.66 2.16
C THR A 179 -19.51 -8.83 1.86
N THR A 180 -19.34 -9.77 2.81
CA THR A 180 -18.47 -10.93 2.59
C THR A 180 -18.95 -11.81 1.43
N ILE A 181 -20.25 -12.16 1.36
CA ILE A 181 -20.75 -12.99 0.24
C ILE A 181 -20.72 -12.25 -1.10
N TYR A 182 -20.81 -10.91 -1.09
CA TYR A 182 -20.72 -10.08 -2.30
C TYR A 182 -19.39 -10.26 -3.03
N MET A 183 -18.30 -10.52 -2.29
CA MET A 183 -16.99 -10.78 -2.87
C MET A 183 -17.06 -11.96 -3.86
N ALA A 184 -17.61 -13.09 -3.42
CA ALA A 184 -17.82 -14.25 -4.27
C ALA A 184 -18.77 -13.95 -5.43
N ASP A 185 -19.89 -13.29 -5.13
CA ASP A 185 -20.94 -13.00 -6.10
C ASP A 185 -20.51 -12.08 -7.25
N THR A 186 -19.49 -11.25 -6.99
CA THR A 186 -18.91 -10.33 -7.97
C THR A 186 -17.77 -10.97 -8.76
N LEU A 187 -16.92 -11.76 -8.09
CA LEU A 187 -15.77 -12.42 -8.73
C LEU A 187 -16.19 -13.45 -9.78
N LEU A 188 -17.19 -14.28 -9.47
CA LEU A 188 -17.59 -15.40 -10.31
C LEU A 188 -18.07 -14.99 -11.71
N PRO A 189 -19.04 -14.07 -11.88
CA PRO A 189 -19.47 -13.64 -13.22
C PRO A 189 -18.42 -12.79 -13.96
N ALA A 190 -17.45 -12.22 -13.25
CA ALA A 190 -16.40 -11.39 -13.85
C ALA A 190 -15.24 -12.21 -14.44
N TYR A 191 -15.06 -13.47 -14.01
CA TYR A 191 -14.04 -14.34 -14.57
C TYR A 191 -14.31 -14.63 -16.05
N GLY A 192 -13.33 -14.33 -16.92
CA GLY A 192 -13.42 -14.42 -18.37
C GLY A 192 -13.98 -13.18 -19.06
N GLU A 193 -14.53 -12.22 -18.30
CA GLU A 193 -15.08 -10.95 -18.83
C GLU A 193 -14.19 -9.75 -18.43
N ASP A 194 -13.75 -9.70 -17.17
CA ASP A 194 -12.85 -8.69 -16.64
C ASP A 194 -11.39 -9.21 -16.67
N PRO A 195 -10.47 -8.59 -17.43
CA PRO A 195 -9.09 -9.07 -17.55
C PRO A 195 -8.29 -9.07 -16.24
N GLN A 196 -8.56 -8.12 -15.34
CA GLN A 196 -7.86 -8.01 -14.06
C GLN A 196 -8.30 -9.14 -13.14
N ILE A 197 -9.61 -9.31 -12.94
CA ILE A 197 -10.15 -10.41 -12.11
C ILE A 197 -9.76 -11.78 -12.68
N THR A 198 -9.79 -11.93 -14.01
CA THR A 198 -9.36 -13.16 -14.68
C THR A 198 -7.90 -13.48 -14.36
N SER A 199 -7.00 -12.50 -14.55
CA SER A 199 -5.58 -12.63 -14.23
C SER A 199 -5.32 -12.96 -12.75
N LEU A 200 -6.10 -12.37 -11.84
CA LEU A 200 -5.99 -12.65 -10.41
C LEU A 200 -6.42 -14.09 -10.09
N LEU A 201 -7.61 -14.52 -10.50
CA LEU A 201 -8.12 -15.87 -10.20
C LEU A 201 -7.36 -17.00 -10.91
N ASP A 202 -6.62 -16.69 -11.97
CA ASP A 202 -5.65 -17.61 -12.58
C ASP A 202 -4.40 -17.83 -11.70
N LYS A 203 -4.04 -16.84 -10.86
CA LYS A 203 -2.83 -16.86 -10.02
C LYS A 203 -3.07 -17.20 -8.56
N ILE A 204 -4.22 -16.81 -8.01
CA ILE A 204 -4.52 -16.94 -6.58
C ILE A 204 -5.79 -17.73 -6.33
N GLU A 205 -6.00 -18.07 -5.07
CA GLU A 205 -7.27 -18.57 -4.55
C GLU A 205 -7.96 -17.49 -3.69
N VAL A 206 -9.28 -17.40 -3.77
CA VAL A 206 -10.09 -16.56 -2.86
C VAL A 206 -11.04 -17.45 -2.07
N ILE A 207 -10.95 -17.40 -0.75
CA ILE A 207 -11.71 -18.21 0.18
C ILE A 207 -12.71 -17.30 0.89
N VAL A 208 -14.01 -17.60 0.79
CA VAL A 208 -15.07 -16.74 1.31
C VAL A 208 -15.93 -17.50 2.31
N VAL A 209 -15.99 -17.01 3.56
CA VAL A 209 -16.79 -17.57 4.66
C VAL A 209 -17.74 -16.48 5.21
N PRO A 210 -18.97 -16.37 4.66
CA PRO A 210 -19.85 -15.24 4.98
C PRO A 210 -20.30 -15.20 6.45
N VAL A 211 -20.60 -16.35 7.05
CA VAL A 211 -21.16 -16.42 8.40
C VAL A 211 -20.29 -17.31 9.30
N SER A 212 -19.38 -16.68 10.04
CA SER A 212 -18.48 -17.39 10.97
C SER A 212 -19.18 -17.79 12.28
N ASN A 213 -20.19 -17.02 12.71
CA ASN A 213 -20.98 -17.27 13.92
C ASN A 213 -22.46 -17.61 13.58
N PRO A 214 -22.74 -18.81 13.04
CA PRO A 214 -24.09 -19.14 12.56
C PRO A 214 -25.13 -19.16 13.69
N ASP A 215 -24.74 -19.54 14.91
CA ASP A 215 -25.67 -19.63 16.05
C ASP A 215 -26.11 -18.26 16.55
N GLY A 216 -25.13 -17.37 16.78
CA GLY A 216 -25.42 -16.00 17.15
C GLY A 216 -26.23 -15.31 16.06
N TYR A 217 -25.88 -15.53 14.78
CA TYR A 217 -26.60 -14.94 13.66
C TYR A 217 -28.07 -15.36 13.64
N VAL A 218 -28.37 -16.66 13.77
CA VAL A 218 -29.75 -17.15 13.86
C VAL A 218 -30.47 -16.59 15.08
N PHE A 219 -29.80 -16.50 16.23
CA PHE A 219 -30.37 -15.92 17.44
C PHE A 219 -30.76 -14.44 17.23
N SER A 220 -29.97 -13.68 16.48
CA SER A 220 -30.28 -12.27 16.16
C SER A 220 -31.52 -12.06 15.29
N TYR A 221 -31.97 -13.09 14.59
CA TYR A 221 -33.17 -13.09 13.75
C TYR A 221 -34.41 -13.67 14.44
N SER A 222 -34.22 -14.43 15.52
CA SER A 222 -35.26 -15.29 16.08
C SER A 222 -36.24 -14.51 16.95
N PRO A 223 -37.56 -14.80 16.89
CA PRO A 223 -38.50 -14.36 17.92
C PRO A 223 -38.09 -14.92 19.29
N GLY A 224 -38.04 -14.09 20.33
CA GLY A 224 -37.45 -14.45 21.63
C GLY A 224 -35.91 -14.50 21.62
N GLY A 225 -35.28 -14.04 20.54
CA GLY A 225 -33.84 -13.78 20.45
C GLY A 225 -33.50 -12.31 20.68
N ASP A 226 -32.30 -11.89 20.26
CA ASP A 226 -31.83 -10.50 20.43
C ASP A 226 -31.08 -10.01 19.19
N ARG A 227 -31.67 -9.03 18.47
CA ARG A 227 -31.13 -8.37 17.28
C ARG A 227 -29.74 -7.78 17.52
N TYR A 228 -29.45 -7.39 18.76
CA TYR A 228 -28.19 -6.80 19.18
C TYR A 228 -27.26 -7.79 19.87
N TRP A 229 -27.55 -9.10 19.78
CA TRP A 229 -26.66 -10.15 20.25
C TRP A 229 -25.33 -10.13 19.50
N ARG A 230 -24.22 -10.11 20.23
CA ARG A 230 -22.86 -10.05 19.68
C ARG A 230 -22.20 -11.42 19.59
N LYS A 231 -22.16 -12.14 20.70
CA LYS A 231 -21.34 -13.33 20.95
C LYS A 231 -21.81 -14.57 20.17
N ASN A 232 -21.11 -15.70 20.32
CA ASN A 232 -21.69 -17.00 19.94
C ASN A 232 -22.76 -17.46 20.95
N ARG A 233 -23.15 -18.73 20.92
CA ARG A 233 -24.24 -19.29 21.76
C ARG A 233 -23.77 -20.38 22.74
N ARG A 234 -22.51 -20.33 23.17
CA ARG A 234 -21.98 -21.24 24.20
C ARG A 234 -22.81 -21.18 25.49
N ASP A 235 -23.20 -22.34 26.03
CA ASP A 235 -23.72 -22.44 27.40
C ASP A 235 -22.57 -22.35 28.42
N ASN A 236 -22.49 -21.25 29.17
CA ASN A 236 -21.46 -21.03 30.18
C ASN A 236 -21.84 -21.56 31.58
N SER A 237 -22.89 -22.39 31.70
CA SER A 237 -23.38 -22.93 32.98
C SER A 237 -23.74 -21.83 33.98
N GLY A 238 -24.77 -21.05 33.66
CA GLY A 238 -25.23 -19.91 34.47
C GLY A 238 -26.41 -19.19 33.83
N SER A 239 -26.59 -17.90 34.11
CA SER A 239 -27.61 -17.05 33.48
C SER A 239 -27.15 -16.36 32.20
N CYS A 240 -25.89 -16.54 31.80
CA CYS A 240 -25.26 -15.84 30.69
C CYS A 240 -24.66 -16.82 29.69
N GLU A 241 -24.77 -16.50 28.41
CA GLU A 241 -24.36 -17.36 27.29
C GLU A 241 -23.38 -16.62 26.38
N GLY A 242 -22.63 -17.38 25.61
CA GLY A 242 -21.76 -16.88 24.56
C GLY A 242 -20.39 -16.42 25.01
N VAL A 243 -19.45 -16.48 24.06
CA VAL A 243 -18.08 -15.98 24.09
C VAL A 243 -17.92 -15.00 22.92
N ASP A 244 -17.14 -13.93 23.14
CA ASP A 244 -16.73 -13.05 22.05
C ASP A 244 -15.69 -13.79 21.19
N LEU A 245 -16.06 -14.17 19.97
CA LEU A 245 -15.18 -14.89 19.07
C LEU A 245 -13.91 -14.08 18.74
N ASN A 246 -14.02 -12.75 18.64
CA ASN A 246 -12.90 -11.86 18.35
C ASN A 246 -12.15 -11.41 19.63
N ARG A 247 -12.28 -12.18 20.71
CA ARG A 247 -11.41 -12.16 21.91
C ARG A 247 -10.84 -13.54 22.25
N ASN A 248 -11.15 -14.56 21.45
CA ASN A 248 -10.84 -15.95 21.74
C ASN A 248 -9.61 -16.48 20.96
N TRP A 249 -9.03 -15.70 20.06
CA TRP A 249 -7.91 -16.13 19.22
C TRP A 249 -6.59 -16.28 19.99
N GLY A 250 -5.66 -17.05 19.44
CA GLY A 250 -4.41 -17.47 20.10
C GLY A 250 -3.30 -16.44 20.26
N SER A 251 -3.48 -15.21 19.79
CA SER A 251 -2.51 -14.13 19.93
C SER A 251 -2.90 -13.19 21.05
N ASP A 252 -1.97 -13.01 22.00
CA ASP A 252 -2.17 -12.22 23.21
C ASP A 252 -3.50 -12.55 23.94
N TRP A 253 -3.94 -13.81 23.91
CA TRP A 253 -5.23 -14.18 24.49
C TRP A 253 -5.32 -13.81 25.98
N ASN A 254 -6.36 -13.04 26.34
CA ASN A 254 -6.56 -12.51 27.70
C ASN A 254 -5.38 -11.65 28.20
N GLY A 255 -4.68 -10.96 27.29
CA GLY A 255 -3.53 -10.09 27.57
C GLY A 255 -3.85 -8.76 28.27
N GLY A 256 -5.13 -8.52 28.59
CA GLY A 256 -5.58 -7.37 29.36
C GLY A 256 -6.05 -6.18 28.54
N GLN A 257 -5.96 -6.21 27.21
CA GLN A 257 -6.53 -5.18 26.34
C GLN A 257 -7.94 -5.56 25.94
N SER A 258 -8.94 -4.84 26.45
CA SER A 258 -10.36 -4.99 26.03
C SER A 258 -10.91 -6.40 26.17
N THR A 259 -10.58 -7.06 27.29
CA THR A 259 -10.96 -8.45 27.60
C THR A 259 -11.71 -8.54 28.93
N SER A 260 -12.57 -9.56 29.09
CA SER A 260 -13.23 -9.85 30.37
C SER A 260 -13.27 -11.35 30.67
N ASN A 261 -13.17 -11.69 31.96
CA ASN A 261 -13.37 -13.06 32.46
C ASN A 261 -14.80 -13.28 32.98
N ASP A 262 -15.66 -12.25 32.98
CA ASP A 262 -17.07 -12.38 33.32
C ASP A 262 -17.86 -12.94 32.13
N THR A 263 -18.49 -14.09 32.32
CA THR A 263 -19.34 -14.77 31.32
C THR A 263 -20.51 -13.93 30.81
N CYS A 264 -20.94 -12.91 31.57
CA CYS A 264 -22.01 -12.00 31.18
C CYS A 264 -21.52 -10.82 30.34
N SER A 265 -20.21 -10.59 30.26
CA SER A 265 -19.64 -9.52 29.45
C SER A 265 -19.76 -9.81 27.94
N ASP A 266 -19.98 -8.76 27.16
CA ASP A 266 -19.96 -8.80 25.69
C ASP A 266 -18.58 -9.07 25.12
N ILE A 267 -17.51 -8.84 25.90
CA ILE A 267 -16.10 -9.10 25.57
C ILE A 267 -15.53 -10.27 26.40
N TYR A 268 -16.38 -11.21 26.80
CA TYR A 268 -15.96 -12.41 27.51
C TYR A 268 -15.03 -13.26 26.63
N VAL A 269 -13.80 -13.50 27.10
CA VAL A 269 -12.72 -14.14 26.34
C VAL A 269 -12.85 -15.65 26.15
N GLY A 270 -13.81 -16.28 26.82
CA GLY A 270 -13.96 -17.74 26.89
C GLY A 270 -13.10 -18.40 27.98
N PRO A 271 -13.27 -19.71 28.22
CA PRO A 271 -12.55 -20.43 29.27
C PRO A 271 -11.07 -20.71 28.95
N SER A 272 -10.69 -20.69 27.68
CA SER A 272 -9.30 -20.83 27.22
C SER A 272 -9.16 -20.19 25.84
N SER A 273 -7.93 -19.94 25.41
CA SER A 273 -7.65 -19.59 24.02
C SER A 273 -8.17 -20.66 23.07
N MET A 274 -8.72 -20.24 21.93
CA MET A 274 -9.31 -21.09 20.89
C MET A 274 -10.32 -22.10 21.46
N SER A 275 -11.09 -21.70 22.49
CA SER A 275 -12.07 -22.58 23.15
C SER A 275 -13.35 -22.76 22.36
N GLU A 276 -13.64 -21.85 21.43
CA GLU A 276 -14.87 -21.85 20.66
C GLU A 276 -14.70 -22.70 19.40
N PRO A 277 -15.65 -23.59 19.08
CA PRO A 277 -15.58 -24.44 17.91
C PRO A 277 -15.60 -23.63 16.61
N GLU A 278 -16.23 -22.45 16.61
CA GLU A 278 -16.20 -21.53 15.47
C GLU A 278 -14.77 -21.01 15.20
N VAL A 279 -14.07 -20.54 16.24
CA VAL A 279 -12.69 -20.04 16.15
C VAL A 279 -11.72 -21.17 15.80
N THR A 280 -11.89 -22.34 16.42
CA THR A 280 -11.08 -23.52 16.12
C THR A 280 -11.24 -23.95 14.68
N ALA A 281 -12.47 -23.98 14.15
CA ALA A 281 -12.72 -24.37 12.77
C ALA A 281 -12.05 -23.45 11.75
N LEU A 282 -12.10 -22.13 11.96
CA LEU A 282 -11.41 -21.17 11.09
C LEU A 282 -9.89 -21.31 11.22
N GLY A 283 -9.35 -21.33 12.44
CA GLY A 283 -7.91 -21.44 12.68
C GLY A 283 -7.31 -22.74 12.13
N ASP A 284 -7.97 -23.88 12.35
CA ASP A 284 -7.54 -25.17 11.82
C ASP A 284 -7.58 -25.17 10.28
N PHE A 285 -8.61 -24.58 9.66
CA PHE A 285 -8.67 -24.47 8.21
C PHE A 285 -7.50 -23.62 7.68
N MET A 286 -7.24 -22.46 8.28
CA MET A 286 -6.17 -21.55 7.86
C MET A 286 -4.79 -22.22 7.93
N LEU A 287 -4.48 -22.88 9.05
CA LEU A 287 -3.20 -23.58 9.23
C LEU A 287 -3.06 -24.78 8.30
N ASN A 288 -4.14 -25.53 8.06
CA ASN A 288 -4.12 -26.69 7.17
C ASN A 288 -4.03 -26.30 5.69
N HIS A 289 -4.57 -25.15 5.28
CA HIS A 289 -4.39 -24.61 3.93
C HIS A 289 -2.91 -24.29 3.68
N GLY A 290 -2.22 -23.68 4.65
CA GLY A 290 -0.76 -23.52 4.65
C GLY A 290 -0.20 -22.45 3.71
N ASN A 291 -1.00 -21.90 2.79
CA ASN A 291 -0.56 -20.84 1.86
C ASN A 291 -1.51 -19.62 1.80
N ILE A 292 -2.13 -19.23 2.91
CA ILE A 292 -2.92 -17.99 3.00
C ILE A 292 -1.98 -16.81 3.23
N LYS A 293 -2.02 -15.79 2.37
CA LYS A 293 -1.12 -14.62 2.45
C LYS A 293 -1.82 -13.39 2.99
N THR A 294 -3.04 -13.14 2.56
CA THR A 294 -3.84 -11.97 2.96
C THR A 294 -5.20 -12.37 3.53
N GLN A 295 -5.74 -11.56 4.43
CA GLN A 295 -7.02 -11.84 5.06
C GLN A 295 -7.82 -10.58 5.37
N VAL A 296 -9.15 -10.71 5.31
CA VAL A 296 -10.08 -9.70 5.83
C VAL A 296 -11.11 -10.34 6.74
N ASP A 297 -11.22 -9.78 7.94
CA ASP A 297 -12.29 -10.02 8.89
C ASP A 297 -13.26 -8.83 8.84
N PHE A 298 -14.42 -9.01 8.20
CA PHE A 298 -15.41 -7.95 8.08
C PHE A 298 -16.23 -7.82 9.36
N HIS A 299 -16.18 -6.64 9.98
CA HIS A 299 -17.01 -6.23 11.12
C HIS A 299 -17.89 -5.04 10.74
N ALA A 300 -18.75 -4.63 11.67
CA ALA A 300 -19.37 -3.31 11.61
C ALA A 300 -19.59 -2.78 13.02
N TYR A 301 -19.51 -1.47 13.25
CA TYR A 301 -19.42 -0.40 12.27
C TYR A 301 -18.32 0.56 12.69
N SER A 302 -17.85 1.39 11.75
CA SER A 302 -17.22 2.70 11.99
C SER A 302 -16.58 3.31 10.75
N GLN A 303 -16.50 2.57 9.62
CA GLN A 303 -15.67 2.91 8.46
C GLN A 303 -14.19 2.98 8.84
N LEU A 304 -13.62 1.86 9.29
CA LEU A 304 -12.19 1.74 9.64
C LEU A 304 -11.58 0.54 8.92
N ILE A 305 -10.28 0.62 8.64
CA ILE A 305 -9.43 -0.50 8.23
C ILE A 305 -8.38 -0.68 9.32
N LEU A 306 -8.45 -1.77 10.04
CA LEU A 306 -7.64 -2.02 11.21
C LEU A 306 -6.54 -3.02 10.89
N GLU A 307 -5.29 -2.66 11.20
CA GLU A 307 -4.12 -3.49 10.92
C GLU A 307 -3.50 -4.10 12.18
N PRO A 308 -2.74 -5.21 12.06
CA PRO A 308 -2.05 -5.81 13.19
C PRO A 308 -0.91 -4.89 13.69
N ARG A 309 -0.57 -4.88 14.97
CA ARG A 309 -1.16 -5.69 16.04
C ARG A 309 -2.22 -4.93 16.83
N GLY A 310 -3.43 -5.43 16.93
CA GLY A 310 -4.50 -4.83 17.71
C GLY A 310 -4.25 -4.79 19.22
N TYR A 311 -3.39 -5.65 19.76
CA TYR A 311 -3.14 -5.69 21.20
C TYR A 311 -2.02 -4.74 21.69
N THR A 312 -1.33 -4.02 20.79
CA THR A 312 -0.21 -3.15 21.16
C THR A 312 0.02 -2.01 20.17
N THR A 313 0.50 -0.87 20.68
CA THR A 313 0.97 0.25 19.84
C THR A 313 2.39 0.05 19.32
N VAL A 314 3.07 -1.04 19.70
CA VAL A 314 4.42 -1.33 19.19
C VAL A 314 4.29 -1.78 17.74
N PRO A 315 4.83 -1.03 16.76
CA PRO A 315 4.69 -1.38 15.36
C PRO A 315 5.33 -2.74 15.04
N PRO A 316 4.74 -3.53 14.15
CA PRO A 316 5.38 -4.73 13.62
C PRO A 316 6.65 -4.40 12.80
N PRO A 317 7.58 -5.36 12.61
CA PRO A 317 8.81 -5.13 11.83
C PRO A 317 8.56 -4.69 10.37
N ASP A 318 7.40 -5.03 9.83
CA ASP A 318 6.93 -4.77 8.48
C ASP A 318 5.75 -3.78 8.46
N PHE A 319 5.76 -2.84 9.40
CA PHE A 319 4.74 -1.81 9.56
C PHE A 319 4.53 -0.98 8.28
N ASP A 320 5.59 -0.45 7.67
CA ASP A 320 5.46 0.46 6.51
C ASP A 320 4.68 -0.19 5.37
N GLU A 321 4.90 -1.49 5.15
CA GLU A 321 4.22 -2.26 4.12
C GLU A 321 2.76 -2.55 4.50
N LEU A 322 2.50 -2.97 5.74
CA LEU A 322 1.14 -3.18 6.25
C LEU A 322 0.31 -1.89 6.17
N HIS A 323 0.90 -0.77 6.57
CA HIS A 323 0.28 0.53 6.62
C HIS A 323 0.00 1.06 5.20
N SER A 324 0.98 0.95 4.29
CA SER A 324 0.80 1.32 2.88
C SER A 324 -0.32 0.53 2.21
N LEU A 325 -0.40 -0.79 2.40
CA LEU A 325 -1.50 -1.61 1.86
C LEU A 325 -2.86 -1.25 2.51
N GLY A 326 -2.87 -0.89 3.80
CA GLY A 326 -4.01 -0.30 4.49
C GLY A 326 -4.52 0.98 3.82
N GLY A 327 -3.60 1.87 3.48
CA GLY A 327 -3.87 3.12 2.77
C GLY A 327 -4.39 2.90 1.35
N ASP A 328 -3.80 1.96 0.61
CA ASP A 328 -4.27 1.59 -0.74
C ASP A 328 -5.73 1.09 -0.73
N MET A 329 -6.08 0.25 0.25
CA MET A 329 -7.47 -0.18 0.44
C MET A 329 -8.40 0.99 0.77
N SER A 330 -7.97 1.90 1.66
CA SER A 330 -8.75 3.09 2.04
C SER A 330 -9.03 3.99 0.83
N ASN A 331 -7.99 4.28 0.05
CA ASN A 331 -8.07 5.06 -1.18
C ASN A 331 -9.00 4.40 -2.21
N ALA A 332 -8.91 3.08 -2.36
CA ALA A 332 -9.75 2.30 -3.26
C ALA A 332 -11.24 2.38 -2.87
N ILE A 333 -11.56 2.31 -1.58
CA ILE A 333 -12.93 2.50 -1.06
C ILE A 333 -13.42 3.94 -1.34
N GLN A 334 -12.58 4.94 -1.02
CA GLN A 334 -12.92 6.34 -1.19
C GLN A 334 -13.23 6.66 -2.66
N GLY A 335 -12.52 6.04 -3.61
CA GLY A 335 -12.71 6.21 -5.05
C GLY A 335 -14.10 5.81 -5.59
N VAL A 336 -14.90 5.04 -4.84
CA VAL A 336 -16.23 4.58 -5.31
C VAL A 336 -17.35 5.56 -4.95
N TYR A 337 -17.52 5.86 -3.66
CA TYR A 337 -18.60 6.71 -3.14
C TYR A 337 -18.12 7.86 -2.25
N GLY A 338 -16.81 8.11 -2.17
CA GLY A 338 -16.23 9.17 -1.33
C GLY A 338 -16.30 8.86 0.17
N LYS A 339 -16.52 7.60 0.56
CA LYS A 339 -16.50 7.21 1.98
C LYS A 339 -15.06 7.08 2.45
N ASN A 340 -14.71 7.88 3.46
CA ASN A 340 -13.40 7.79 4.09
C ASN A 340 -13.39 6.65 5.12
N TYR A 341 -12.51 5.67 4.91
CA TYR A 341 -12.24 4.62 5.89
C TYR A 341 -10.86 4.89 6.49
N VAL A 342 -10.81 5.32 7.74
CA VAL A 342 -9.52 5.61 8.40
C VAL A 342 -8.78 4.29 8.60
N HIS A 343 -7.51 4.23 8.23
CA HIS A 343 -6.67 3.05 8.41
C HIS A 343 -5.53 3.34 9.38
N ASP A 344 -5.31 2.44 10.34
CA ASP A 344 -4.23 2.46 11.33
C ASP A 344 -4.36 1.21 12.23
N ASN A 345 -3.42 1.06 13.15
CA ASN A 345 -3.51 0.16 14.28
C ASN A 345 -4.77 0.43 15.15
N PRO A 346 -5.50 -0.60 15.62
CA PRO A 346 -6.65 -0.46 16.51
C PRO A 346 -6.43 0.44 17.72
N CYS A 347 -5.25 0.38 18.35
CA CYS A 347 -4.94 1.20 19.53
C CYS A 347 -4.99 2.71 19.23
N ASN A 348 -4.70 3.12 17.99
CA ASN A 348 -4.62 4.52 17.60
C ASN A 348 -6.00 5.09 17.22
N ILE A 349 -6.81 4.32 16.48
CA ILE A 349 -8.06 4.81 15.86
C ILE A 349 -9.34 4.19 16.40
N LEU A 350 -9.23 3.21 17.31
CA LEU A 350 -10.39 2.56 17.95
C LEU A 350 -10.14 2.31 19.45
N TYR A 351 -9.50 1.19 19.77
CA TYR A 351 -8.97 0.80 21.08
C TYR A 351 -8.11 -0.47 20.91
N CYS A 352 -7.14 -0.68 21.81
CA CYS A 352 -6.37 -1.92 21.82
C CYS A 352 -7.26 -3.13 22.15
N ALA A 353 -7.07 -4.26 21.49
CA ALA A 353 -7.80 -5.50 21.77
C ALA A 353 -6.90 -6.74 21.68
N SER A 354 -6.98 -7.57 22.73
CA SER A 354 -6.28 -8.86 22.83
C SER A 354 -7.13 -10.00 22.25
N GLY A 355 -6.50 -11.03 21.68
CA GLY A 355 -7.19 -12.25 21.22
C GLY A 355 -8.03 -12.07 19.96
N THR A 356 -7.57 -11.25 19.01
CA THR A 356 -8.30 -10.93 17.77
C THR A 356 -7.87 -11.79 16.57
N LEU A 357 -8.73 -11.89 15.55
CA LEU A 357 -8.42 -12.60 14.30
C LEU A 357 -7.31 -11.91 13.52
N ILE A 358 -7.18 -10.58 13.54
CA ILE A 358 -6.13 -9.92 12.75
C ILE A 358 -4.72 -10.21 13.28
N ASP A 359 -4.59 -10.39 14.60
CA ASP A 359 -3.30 -10.62 15.26
C ASP A 359 -2.82 -12.05 15.08
N TRP A 360 -3.74 -13.01 15.18
CA TRP A 360 -3.38 -14.43 15.22
C TRP A 360 -2.65 -14.94 13.98
N PRO A 361 -3.17 -14.84 12.75
CA PRO A 361 -2.47 -15.30 11.57
C PRO A 361 -1.26 -14.44 11.21
N TYR A 362 -1.26 -13.15 11.59
CA TYR A 362 -0.08 -12.30 11.48
C TYR A 362 1.06 -12.88 12.35
N ASP A 363 0.79 -13.16 13.64
CA ASP A 363 1.81 -13.72 14.54
C ASP A 363 2.16 -15.18 14.24
N GLN A 364 1.21 -15.99 13.72
CA GLN A 364 1.45 -17.40 13.43
C GLN A 364 2.29 -17.60 12.16
N TYR A 365 2.01 -16.85 11.09
CA TYR A 365 2.62 -17.08 9.78
C TYR A 365 2.79 -15.83 8.91
N GLY A 366 2.74 -14.62 9.50
CA GLY A 366 3.06 -13.37 8.80
C GLY A 366 1.98 -12.91 7.81
N SER A 367 0.73 -13.35 7.95
CA SER A 367 -0.34 -12.93 7.06
C SER A 367 -0.62 -11.44 7.16
N ARG A 368 -0.87 -10.78 6.03
CA ARG A 368 -1.45 -9.43 5.97
C ARG A 368 -2.95 -9.51 6.27
N ALA A 369 -3.31 -9.53 7.55
CA ALA A 369 -4.68 -9.70 8.01
C ALA A 369 -5.26 -8.37 8.51
N TYR A 370 -6.36 -7.92 7.92
CA TYR A 370 -7.03 -6.68 8.28
C TYR A 370 -8.43 -6.94 8.83
N CYS A 371 -8.90 -6.05 9.69
CA CYS A 371 -10.31 -5.99 10.09
C CYS A 371 -10.91 -4.76 9.44
N ILE A 372 -12.00 -4.92 8.69
CA ILE A 372 -12.71 -3.79 8.12
C ILE A 372 -13.99 -3.57 8.91
N GLU A 373 -14.05 -2.45 9.62
CA GLU A 373 -15.27 -1.97 10.27
C GLU A 373 -16.12 -1.23 9.23
N LEU A 374 -17.15 -1.90 8.73
CA LEU A 374 -17.98 -1.41 7.63
C LEU A 374 -18.86 -0.21 8.02
N ARG A 375 -19.69 0.23 7.07
CA ARG A 375 -20.73 1.23 7.28
C ARG A 375 -21.68 0.86 8.44
N PRO A 376 -22.33 1.86 9.06
CA PRO A 376 -22.16 3.30 8.81
C PRO A 376 -20.91 3.85 9.54
N GLY A 377 -20.58 5.12 9.30
CA GLY A 377 -19.50 5.78 10.04
C GLY A 377 -19.81 5.93 11.53
N SER A 378 -18.79 6.09 12.37
CA SER A 378 -19.01 6.39 13.80
C SER A 378 -19.90 7.62 13.98
N GLY A 379 -20.98 7.47 14.76
CA GLY A 379 -21.97 8.53 15.00
C GLY A 379 -23.01 8.74 13.88
N GLU A 380 -22.90 8.03 12.75
CA GLU A 380 -23.92 8.05 11.70
C GLU A 380 -25.17 7.20 12.09
N PRO A 381 -26.37 7.53 11.57
CA PRO A 381 -27.58 6.79 11.88
C PRO A 381 -27.53 5.33 11.41
N GLY A 382 -28.12 4.43 12.21
CA GLY A 382 -28.30 3.03 11.85
C GLY A 382 -27.43 2.08 12.68
N GLY A 383 -26.20 2.46 13.05
CA GLY A 383 -25.29 1.62 13.85
C GLY A 383 -25.25 0.17 13.33
N PHE A 384 -25.56 -0.81 14.19
CA PHE A 384 -25.63 -2.23 13.82
C PHE A 384 -26.84 -2.64 12.96
N ASP A 385 -27.81 -1.76 12.73
CA ASP A 385 -29.01 -2.00 11.90
C ASP A 385 -29.20 -0.89 10.84
N PRO A 386 -28.24 -0.74 9.90
CA PRO A 386 -28.33 0.26 8.86
C PRO A 386 -29.49 -0.04 7.90
N ALA A 387 -29.91 0.97 7.14
CA ALA A 387 -30.96 0.79 6.15
C ALA A 387 -30.54 -0.22 5.07
N PRO A 388 -31.45 -1.07 4.55
CA PRO A 388 -31.14 -2.01 3.46
C PRO A 388 -30.51 -1.37 2.21
N SER A 389 -30.76 -0.08 1.96
CA SER A 389 -30.15 0.67 0.86
C SER A 389 -28.64 0.83 0.98
N GLU A 390 -28.07 0.65 2.17
CA GLU A 390 -26.62 0.75 2.41
C GLU A 390 -25.87 -0.54 2.04
N ILE A 391 -26.55 -1.68 1.92
CA ILE A 391 -25.93 -3.00 1.71
C ILE A 391 -25.07 -3.00 0.44
N ARG A 392 -25.68 -2.65 -0.70
CA ARG A 392 -25.02 -2.70 -2.00
C ARG A 392 -23.88 -1.66 -2.10
N PRO A 393 -24.08 -0.37 -1.76
CA PRO A 393 -22.98 0.60 -1.77
C PRO A 393 -21.80 0.22 -0.86
N CYS A 394 -22.08 -0.34 0.33
CA CYS A 394 -21.04 -0.81 1.24
C CYS A 394 -20.26 -1.99 0.66
N ALA A 395 -20.94 -2.93 0.01
CA ALA A 395 -20.28 -4.08 -0.59
C ALA A 395 -19.47 -3.70 -1.84
N GLU A 396 -20.00 -2.79 -2.68
CA GLU A 396 -19.36 -2.30 -3.89
C GLU A 396 -18.07 -1.51 -3.60
N GLU A 397 -18.07 -0.65 -2.58
CA GLU A 397 -16.85 0.10 -2.19
C GLU A 397 -15.79 -0.81 -1.57
N ASN A 398 -16.19 -1.74 -0.69
CA ASN A 398 -15.25 -2.65 -0.03
C ASN A 398 -14.70 -3.75 -0.96
N PHE A 399 -15.40 -4.05 -2.06
CA PHE A 399 -14.84 -4.91 -3.11
C PHE A 399 -13.55 -4.33 -3.70
N GLN A 400 -13.42 -2.99 -3.79
CA GLN A 400 -12.19 -2.36 -4.28
C GLN A 400 -11.01 -2.54 -3.31
N ALA A 401 -11.24 -2.51 -2.00
CA ALA A 401 -10.23 -2.86 -1.01
C ALA A 401 -9.80 -4.34 -1.14
N VAL A 402 -10.75 -5.25 -1.32
CA VAL A 402 -10.43 -6.68 -1.53
C VAL A 402 -9.62 -6.89 -2.81
N LEU A 403 -9.90 -6.16 -3.90
CA LEU A 403 -9.10 -6.21 -5.12
C LEU A 403 -7.63 -5.82 -4.84
N LYS A 404 -7.37 -4.82 -4.00
CA LYS A 404 -5.99 -4.46 -3.58
C LYS A 404 -5.29 -5.57 -2.83
N LEU A 405 -5.99 -6.26 -1.93
CA LEU A 405 -5.44 -7.46 -1.28
C LEU A 405 -5.17 -8.60 -2.27
N MET A 406 -6.05 -8.81 -3.24
CA MET A 406 -5.86 -9.83 -4.27
C MET A 406 -4.64 -9.53 -5.15
N GLU A 407 -4.45 -8.27 -5.56
CA GLU A 407 -3.27 -7.80 -6.30
C GLU A 407 -1.98 -8.07 -5.50
N TYR A 408 -1.99 -7.69 -4.23
CA TYR A 408 -0.88 -7.98 -3.32
C TYR A 408 -0.61 -9.49 -3.22
N THR A 409 -1.66 -10.30 -3.02
CA THR A 409 -1.56 -11.78 -2.91
C THR A 409 -0.98 -12.40 -4.17
N ALA A 410 -1.33 -11.86 -5.35
CA ALA A 410 -0.87 -12.33 -6.64
C ALA A 410 0.57 -11.90 -6.99
N THR A 411 1.19 -11.06 -6.16
CA THR A 411 2.56 -10.58 -6.35
C THR A 411 3.53 -11.59 -5.73
N PRO A 412 4.39 -12.25 -6.52
CA PRO A 412 5.27 -13.33 -6.02
C PRO A 412 6.42 -12.80 -5.18
N LEU A 413 7.04 -11.70 -5.61
CA LEU A 413 8.24 -11.09 -5.03
C LEU A 413 8.16 -9.57 -5.14
N SER A 414 8.82 -8.85 -4.22
CA SER A 414 9.11 -7.42 -4.34
C SER A 414 10.54 -7.23 -4.85
N ILE A 415 10.75 -6.25 -5.72
CA ILE A 415 12.09 -5.86 -6.20
C ILE A 415 12.26 -4.37 -5.95
N GLU A 416 13.35 -3.98 -5.32
CA GLU A 416 13.71 -2.58 -5.06
C GLU A 416 15.13 -2.30 -5.56
N LEU A 417 15.37 -1.08 -6.01
CA LEU A 417 16.69 -0.59 -6.42
C LEU A 417 17.11 0.51 -5.44
N PRO A 418 17.84 0.20 -4.35
CA PRO A 418 18.11 1.16 -3.27
C PRO A 418 18.80 2.46 -3.74
N SER A 419 19.63 2.39 -4.77
CA SER A 419 20.30 3.55 -5.38
C SER A 419 19.59 4.08 -6.63
N GLY A 420 18.38 3.60 -6.93
CA GLY A 420 17.74 3.77 -8.23
C GLY A 420 18.44 2.99 -9.35
N PRO A 421 17.81 2.95 -10.56
CA PRO A 421 18.44 2.39 -11.75
C PRO A 421 19.58 3.32 -12.23
N PRO A 422 20.71 2.79 -12.72
CA PRO A 422 21.77 3.62 -13.29
C PRO A 422 21.28 4.33 -14.56
N THR A 423 21.50 5.64 -14.59
CA THR A 423 21.17 6.55 -15.68
C THR A 423 22.39 6.83 -16.58
N THR A 424 23.59 6.49 -16.13
CA THR A 424 24.84 6.47 -16.91
C THR A 424 25.50 5.09 -16.90
N VAL A 425 26.16 4.72 -18.00
CA VAL A 425 26.96 3.49 -18.10
C VAL A 425 28.30 3.76 -18.77
N TRP A 426 29.32 2.95 -18.50
CA TRP A 426 30.66 3.25 -18.99
C TRP A 426 31.00 2.56 -20.32
N THR A 427 31.85 3.20 -21.12
CA THR A 427 32.43 2.60 -22.34
C THR A 427 33.60 1.67 -22.05
N ASN A 428 34.27 1.84 -20.90
CA ASN A 428 35.54 1.20 -20.56
C ASN A 428 35.51 0.33 -19.29
N GLN A 429 34.39 0.32 -18.56
CA GLN A 429 34.18 -0.52 -17.38
C GLN A 429 32.71 -0.95 -17.24
N THR A 430 32.45 -1.92 -16.38
CA THR A 430 31.08 -2.36 -16.07
C THR A 430 30.42 -1.40 -15.08
N THR A 431 29.09 -1.28 -15.14
CA THR A 431 28.30 -0.52 -14.15
C THR A 431 27.58 -1.49 -13.22
N THR A 432 27.79 -1.36 -11.91
CA THR A 432 27.16 -2.20 -10.88
C THR A 432 26.16 -1.39 -10.05
N PHE A 433 25.05 -2.00 -9.65
CA PHE A 433 24.06 -1.38 -8.76
C PHE A 433 23.37 -2.41 -7.85
N PRO A 434 23.02 -2.04 -6.60
CA PRO A 434 22.34 -2.92 -5.66
C PRO A 434 20.90 -3.20 -6.07
N VAL A 435 20.43 -4.41 -5.78
CA VAL A 435 19.04 -4.85 -5.92
C VAL A 435 18.61 -5.56 -4.65
N THR A 436 17.47 -5.17 -4.08
CA THR A 436 16.85 -5.88 -2.97
C THR A 436 15.67 -6.70 -3.50
N ILE A 437 15.62 -7.98 -3.17
CA ILE A 437 14.55 -8.90 -3.58
C ILE A 437 13.95 -9.52 -2.33
N THR A 438 12.70 -9.16 -2.04
CA THR A 438 11.98 -9.61 -0.84
C THR A 438 10.89 -10.61 -1.22
N ALA A 439 10.84 -11.73 -0.49
CA ALA A 439 9.78 -12.73 -0.66
C ALA A 439 8.39 -12.13 -0.37
N ARG A 440 7.37 -12.55 -1.15
CA ARG A 440 5.97 -12.19 -0.92
C ARG A 440 5.12 -13.46 -0.85
N SER A 441 4.41 -13.77 -1.93
CA SER A 441 3.67 -15.03 -2.01
C SER A 441 4.56 -16.22 -2.34
N GLU A 442 5.76 -15.98 -2.88
CA GLU A 442 6.78 -16.98 -3.23
C GLU A 442 8.14 -16.61 -2.65
N ASP A 443 9.02 -17.59 -2.48
CA ASP A 443 10.42 -17.37 -2.11
C ASP A 443 11.25 -17.13 -3.38
N PRO A 444 12.21 -16.18 -3.38
CA PRO A 444 13.03 -15.91 -4.56
C PRO A 444 13.93 -17.11 -4.87
N VAL A 445 14.03 -17.48 -6.15
CA VAL A 445 14.97 -18.49 -6.64
C VAL A 445 16.22 -17.75 -7.13
N PRO A 446 17.36 -17.76 -6.39
CA PRO A 446 18.49 -16.90 -6.72
C PRO A 446 19.09 -17.16 -8.12
N SER A 447 18.98 -18.39 -8.62
CA SER A 447 19.44 -18.74 -9.98
C SER A 447 18.55 -18.19 -11.10
N GLU A 448 17.37 -17.68 -10.77
CA GLU A 448 16.41 -17.08 -11.72
C GLU A 448 16.35 -15.55 -11.60
N ALA A 449 17.15 -14.96 -10.70
CA ALA A 449 17.34 -13.51 -10.63
C ALA A 449 18.29 -13.07 -11.75
N VAL A 450 17.75 -12.35 -12.74
CA VAL A 450 18.49 -11.90 -13.92
C VAL A 450 18.26 -10.42 -14.23
N LEU A 451 19.33 -9.76 -14.66
CA LEU A 451 19.30 -8.50 -15.35
C LEU A 451 19.14 -8.80 -16.83
N ARG A 452 18.15 -8.17 -17.46
CA ARG A 452 17.92 -8.25 -18.90
C ARG A 452 18.24 -6.92 -19.52
N TYR A 453 19.16 -6.88 -20.48
CA TYR A 453 19.57 -5.64 -21.15
C TYR A 453 19.70 -5.82 -22.66
N ARG A 454 19.66 -4.72 -23.41
CA ARG A 454 20.00 -4.68 -24.84
C ARG A 454 20.57 -3.30 -25.20
N SER A 455 21.44 -3.26 -26.22
CA SER A 455 22.06 -2.02 -26.71
C SER A 455 21.27 -1.34 -27.83
N THR A 456 20.38 -2.07 -28.49
CA THR A 456 19.49 -1.61 -29.56
C THR A 456 18.20 -2.42 -29.55
N ALA A 457 17.13 -1.91 -30.17
CA ALA A 457 15.84 -2.61 -30.29
C ALA A 457 16.00 -4.05 -30.82
N GLY A 458 15.47 -5.02 -30.08
CA GLY A 458 15.65 -6.44 -30.37
C GLY A 458 15.50 -7.32 -29.14
N SER A 459 16.13 -8.50 -29.18
CA SER A 459 16.15 -9.46 -28.08
C SER A 459 17.04 -8.98 -26.94
N PHE A 460 16.63 -9.30 -25.71
CA PHE A 460 17.44 -9.03 -24.52
C PHE A 460 18.54 -10.08 -24.36
N THR A 461 19.67 -9.63 -23.82
CA THR A 461 20.70 -10.49 -23.22
C THR A 461 20.41 -10.60 -21.74
N GLU A 462 20.62 -11.79 -21.15
CA GLU A 462 20.40 -12.05 -19.73
C GLU A 462 21.75 -12.23 -19.00
N VAL A 463 21.87 -11.60 -17.84
CA VAL A 463 23.02 -11.72 -16.92
C VAL A 463 22.45 -12.06 -15.54
N ALA A 464 22.99 -13.06 -14.86
CA ALA A 464 22.57 -13.40 -13.51
C ALA A 464 22.96 -12.30 -12.53
N LEU A 465 22.10 -12.03 -11.54
CA LEU A 465 22.44 -11.18 -10.41
C LEU A 465 23.38 -11.93 -9.46
N ASP A 466 24.32 -11.20 -8.87
CA ASP A 466 25.22 -11.73 -7.85
C ASP A 466 24.52 -11.72 -6.49
N TYR A 467 24.29 -12.91 -5.92
CA TYR A 467 23.65 -13.04 -4.60
C TYR A 467 24.62 -12.69 -3.48
N LEU A 468 24.33 -11.62 -2.73
CA LEU A 468 25.18 -11.13 -1.64
C LEU A 468 24.75 -11.65 -0.25
N GLY A 469 23.55 -12.21 -0.14
CA GLY A 469 23.01 -12.79 1.10
C GLY A 469 21.80 -12.04 1.67
N GLY A 470 20.91 -12.77 2.34
CA GLY A 470 19.61 -12.22 2.76
C GLY A 470 18.76 -11.90 1.53
N ASP A 471 18.28 -10.66 1.46
CA ASP A 471 17.49 -10.14 0.33
C ASP A 471 18.37 -9.33 -0.65
N ASN A 472 19.70 -9.29 -0.45
CA ASN A 472 20.60 -8.41 -1.20
C ASN A 472 21.25 -9.11 -2.39
N TYR A 473 21.23 -8.42 -3.53
CA TYR A 473 21.81 -8.83 -4.80
C TYR A 473 22.55 -7.64 -5.44
N GLU A 474 23.45 -7.93 -6.37
CA GLU A 474 24.12 -6.93 -7.21
C GLU A 474 23.87 -7.23 -8.69
N ALA A 475 23.44 -6.23 -9.44
CA ALA A 475 23.27 -6.30 -10.88
C ALA A 475 24.47 -5.65 -11.59
N THR A 476 24.94 -6.27 -12.67
CA THR A 476 26.10 -5.78 -13.45
C THR A 476 25.73 -5.58 -14.91
N LEU A 477 25.73 -4.33 -15.35
CA LEU A 477 25.64 -3.93 -16.76
C LEU A 477 27.03 -3.99 -17.40
N PRO A 478 27.15 -4.48 -18.65
CA PRO A 478 28.42 -4.48 -19.38
C PRO A 478 28.80 -3.07 -19.85
N THR A 479 29.92 -2.96 -20.54
CA THR A 479 30.30 -1.73 -21.25
C THR A 479 29.39 -1.48 -22.45
N PHE A 480 29.14 -0.21 -22.76
CA PHE A 480 28.32 0.22 -23.89
C PHE A 480 29.07 1.25 -24.74
N GLY A 481 28.98 1.18 -26.07
CA GLY A 481 29.57 2.19 -26.96
C GLY A 481 28.74 3.48 -26.97
N CYS A 482 29.34 4.62 -27.32
CA CYS A 482 28.73 5.94 -27.22
C CYS A 482 27.46 6.13 -28.06
N THR A 483 27.31 5.34 -29.13
CA THR A 483 26.14 5.40 -30.00
C THR A 483 25.01 4.46 -29.59
N SER A 484 25.22 3.68 -28.53
CA SER A 484 24.20 2.75 -28.03
C SER A 484 23.19 3.44 -27.12
N ALA A 485 21.96 2.92 -27.12
CA ALA A 485 20.88 3.36 -26.24
C ALA A 485 20.47 2.16 -25.37
N PRO A 486 21.24 1.84 -24.32
CA PRO A 486 20.98 0.68 -23.50
C PRO A 486 19.63 0.77 -22.80
N GLU A 487 18.85 -0.31 -22.92
CA GLU A 487 17.60 -0.51 -22.21
C GLU A 487 17.71 -1.76 -21.33
N PHE A 488 17.21 -1.70 -20.10
CA PHE A 488 17.30 -2.83 -19.17
C PHE A 488 16.15 -2.91 -18.16
N TYR A 489 16.02 -4.08 -17.53
CA TYR A 489 15.11 -4.34 -16.41
C TYR A 489 15.58 -5.57 -15.63
N ILE A 490 15.12 -5.71 -14.39
CA ILE A 490 15.35 -6.90 -13.56
C ILE A 490 14.16 -7.85 -13.70
N ALA A 491 14.43 -9.16 -13.76
CA ALA A 491 13.42 -10.20 -13.69
C ALA A 491 13.86 -11.27 -12.69
N VAL A 492 12.94 -11.72 -11.84
CA VAL A 492 13.23 -12.70 -10.78
C VAL A 492 12.13 -13.76 -10.75
N GLY A 493 12.53 -15.02 -10.82
CA GLY A 493 11.64 -16.16 -10.61
C GLY A 493 11.45 -16.49 -9.12
N GLY A 494 10.20 -16.78 -8.74
CA GLY A 494 9.84 -17.35 -7.44
C GLY A 494 9.73 -18.88 -7.51
N ASP A 495 9.77 -19.53 -6.35
CA ASP A 495 9.74 -21.00 -6.23
C ASP A 495 8.39 -21.65 -6.59
N GLY A 496 7.33 -20.84 -6.70
CA GLY A 496 6.01 -21.21 -7.24
C GLY A 496 5.89 -21.03 -8.75
N GLY A 497 6.94 -20.52 -9.42
CA GLY A 497 6.97 -20.25 -10.85
C GLY A 497 6.43 -18.86 -11.24
N GLY A 498 6.09 -18.02 -10.26
CA GLY A 498 5.81 -16.61 -10.47
C GLY A 498 7.06 -15.86 -10.92
N VAL A 499 6.86 -14.75 -11.64
CA VAL A 499 7.95 -13.88 -12.07
C VAL A 499 7.62 -12.45 -11.68
N ALA A 500 8.52 -11.80 -10.96
CA ALA A 500 8.48 -10.36 -10.69
C ALA A 500 9.48 -9.64 -11.59
N THR A 501 9.15 -8.40 -11.97
CA THR A 501 10.05 -7.55 -12.75
C THR A 501 10.16 -6.15 -12.17
N MET A 502 11.27 -5.47 -12.44
CA MET A 502 11.46 -4.06 -12.13
C MET A 502 11.99 -3.34 -13.40
N PRO A 503 11.19 -2.47 -14.05
CA PRO A 503 9.84 -2.05 -13.67
C PRO A 503 8.80 -3.17 -13.67
N ALA A 504 7.72 -3.04 -12.87
CA ALA A 504 6.66 -4.05 -12.78
C ALA A 504 5.92 -4.32 -14.10
N SER A 505 5.96 -3.34 -15.02
CA SER A 505 5.37 -3.41 -16.36
C SER A 505 6.32 -4.00 -17.41
N ALA A 506 7.58 -4.29 -17.06
CA ALA A 506 8.54 -4.81 -18.02
C ALA A 506 8.03 -6.10 -18.70
N PRO A 507 8.25 -6.27 -20.02
CA PRO A 507 9.13 -5.46 -20.88
C PRO A 507 8.43 -4.30 -21.59
N SER A 508 7.23 -3.85 -21.18
CA SER A 508 6.58 -2.69 -21.83
C SER A 508 7.24 -1.37 -21.46
N GLU A 509 7.68 -1.23 -20.21
CA GLU A 509 8.54 -0.13 -19.76
C GLU A 509 9.89 -0.68 -19.33
N LEU A 510 10.93 0.12 -19.55
CA LEU A 510 12.33 -0.27 -19.38
C LEU A 510 13.10 0.92 -18.81
N PHE A 511 14.15 0.66 -18.04
CA PHE A 511 15.13 1.68 -17.69
C PHE A 511 16.04 1.95 -18.88
N THR A 512 16.54 3.17 -18.97
CA THR A 512 17.49 3.61 -20.00
C THR A 512 18.71 4.25 -19.35
N ALA A 513 19.88 4.09 -19.98
CA ALA A 513 21.10 4.75 -19.54
C ALA A 513 21.86 5.38 -20.72
N THR A 514 22.69 6.37 -20.43
CA THR A 514 23.56 7.03 -21.42
C THR A 514 25.01 6.54 -21.27
N PRO A 515 25.64 6.02 -22.34
CA PRO A 515 27.05 5.65 -22.30
C PRO A 515 27.99 6.86 -22.14
N VAL A 516 29.05 6.72 -21.35
CA VAL A 516 30.06 7.77 -21.08
C VAL A 516 31.48 7.18 -21.05
N SER A 517 32.47 7.94 -21.53
CA SER A 517 33.90 7.57 -21.51
C SER A 517 34.67 8.20 -20.35
N SER A 518 34.24 9.39 -19.94
CA SER A 518 34.84 10.21 -18.90
C SER A 518 33.75 11.01 -18.20
N GLN A 519 33.97 11.27 -16.91
CA GLN A 519 33.12 12.12 -16.10
C GLN A 519 34.02 12.99 -15.21
N GLU A 520 33.76 14.30 -15.18
CA GLU A 520 34.47 15.28 -14.36
C GLU A 520 33.47 15.95 -13.40
N ILE A 521 33.84 16.08 -12.12
CA ILE A 521 33.05 16.85 -11.16
C ILE A 521 33.40 18.33 -11.34
N VAL A 522 32.44 19.09 -11.86
CA VAL A 522 32.57 20.54 -12.10
C VAL A 522 32.25 21.34 -10.84
N PHE A 523 31.27 20.87 -10.06
CA PHE A 523 30.88 21.45 -8.79
C PHE A 523 30.32 20.37 -7.88
N THR A 524 30.64 20.43 -6.59
CA THR A 524 30.05 19.55 -5.57
C THR A 524 29.83 20.36 -4.29
N ASP A 525 28.69 20.14 -3.66
CA ASP A 525 28.32 20.71 -2.37
C ASP A 525 27.48 19.70 -1.58
N ASN A 526 28.14 19.02 -0.65
CA ASN A 526 27.54 18.14 0.34
C ASN A 526 26.95 18.91 1.54
N CYS A 527 26.72 20.22 1.37
CA CYS A 527 26.14 21.11 2.36
C CYS A 527 26.91 21.24 3.68
N ASP A 528 28.13 20.69 3.84
CA ASP A 528 28.98 20.86 5.04
C ASP A 528 29.69 22.21 5.12
N THR A 529 29.67 22.97 4.02
CA THR A 529 30.07 24.37 3.98
C THR A 529 29.00 25.21 3.29
N ASP A 530 29.04 26.53 3.46
CA ASP A 530 28.17 27.44 2.72
C ASP A 530 28.97 28.12 1.59
N PRO A 531 28.86 27.64 0.34
CA PRO A 531 29.50 28.27 -0.82
C PRO A 531 28.81 29.57 -1.27
N GLY A 532 27.77 30.03 -0.56
CA GLY A 532 27.08 31.28 -0.82
C GLY A 532 25.65 31.09 -1.33
N TRP A 533 24.93 30.10 -0.82
CA TRP A 533 23.50 29.95 -1.10
C TRP A 533 22.70 31.07 -0.44
N THR A 534 21.54 31.39 -1.02
CA THR A 534 20.67 32.44 -0.49
C THR A 534 19.24 31.93 -0.37
N THR A 535 18.63 32.19 0.79
CA THR A 535 17.22 31.92 1.05
C THR A 535 16.35 33.17 0.82
N SER A 536 15.15 32.98 0.30
CA SER A 536 14.14 34.00 0.02
C SER A 536 12.74 33.38 -0.02
N GLY A 537 11.68 34.15 -0.21
CA GLY A 537 10.33 33.61 -0.28
C GLY A 537 9.26 34.59 0.13
N SER A 538 8.00 34.15 0.08
CA SER A 538 6.84 34.89 0.57
C SER A 538 6.18 34.28 1.80
N ALA A 539 6.63 33.08 2.24
CA ALA A 539 6.11 32.42 3.44
C ALA A 539 6.31 33.27 4.69
N SER A 540 5.43 33.06 5.67
CA SER A 540 5.55 33.68 6.99
C SER A 540 6.51 32.96 7.92
N ASP A 541 6.72 31.66 7.70
CA ASP A 541 7.68 30.80 8.40
C ASP A 541 8.20 29.69 7.46
N GLY A 542 9.14 28.85 7.92
CA GLY A 542 9.60 27.70 7.11
C GLY A 542 10.85 27.92 6.25
N PHE A 543 11.57 29.03 6.43
CA PHE A 543 12.68 29.35 5.54
C PHE A 543 13.80 28.31 5.59
N TRP A 544 14.47 28.13 4.45
CA TRP A 544 15.62 27.25 4.34
C TRP A 544 16.74 27.63 5.32
N ASP A 545 17.09 26.69 6.17
CA ASP A 545 18.17 26.77 7.15
C ASP A 545 19.15 25.63 6.95
N ARG A 546 20.45 25.98 6.96
CA ARG A 546 21.54 25.01 6.81
C ARG A 546 22.00 24.54 8.18
N GLY A 547 21.89 23.26 8.45
CA GLY A 547 22.23 22.70 9.76
C GLY A 547 22.26 21.18 9.77
N ILE A 548 22.66 20.63 10.92
CA ILE A 548 22.43 19.21 11.22
C ILE A 548 20.93 19.07 11.48
N PRO A 549 20.22 18.11 10.87
CA PRO A 549 18.79 17.98 11.09
C PRO A 549 18.41 17.83 12.57
N VAL A 550 17.35 18.54 12.96
CA VAL A 550 16.80 18.60 14.31
C VAL A 550 15.33 18.22 14.25
N GLY A 551 14.82 17.47 15.22
CA GLY A 551 13.41 17.06 15.28
C GLY A 551 13.20 15.55 15.11
N GLY A 552 14.20 14.83 14.57
CA GLY A 552 14.19 13.36 14.53
C GLY A 552 13.16 12.75 13.57
N GLY A 553 12.57 13.56 12.69
CA GLY A 553 11.55 13.13 11.73
C GLY A 553 10.12 13.08 12.27
N ASP A 554 9.89 13.59 13.49
CA ASP A 554 8.60 13.51 14.18
C ASP A 554 7.46 14.27 13.48
N ARG A 555 7.77 15.20 12.55
CA ARG A 555 6.77 15.98 11.78
C ARG A 555 6.90 15.80 10.26
N GLY A 556 7.61 14.76 9.81
CA GLY A 556 7.91 14.53 8.40
C GLY A 556 9.17 15.26 7.91
N ASP A 557 9.90 15.90 8.83
CA ASP A 557 11.22 16.47 8.64
C ASP A 557 12.26 15.36 8.39
N ALA A 558 13.40 15.67 7.77
CA ALA A 558 14.46 14.68 7.58
C ALA A 558 15.12 14.37 8.94
N PRO A 559 15.20 13.11 9.39
CA PRO A 559 15.79 12.77 10.69
C PRO A 559 17.33 12.84 10.70
N ALA A 560 17.94 12.83 9.52
CA ALA A 560 19.37 12.90 9.28
C ALA A 560 19.63 13.44 7.87
N ASP A 561 20.85 13.92 7.61
CA ASP A 561 21.30 14.32 6.28
C ASP A 561 21.46 13.10 5.35
N ALA A 562 21.55 13.33 4.04
CA ALA A 562 21.42 12.25 3.05
C ALA A 562 22.62 11.31 3.07
N SER A 563 23.83 11.85 3.27
CA SER A 563 25.08 11.08 3.24
C SER A 563 25.64 10.73 4.63
N GLY A 564 25.08 11.32 5.69
CA GLY A 564 25.58 11.20 7.06
C GLY A 564 26.86 12.00 7.32
N SER A 565 27.22 12.94 6.45
CA SER A 565 28.34 13.86 6.62
C SER A 565 28.06 14.91 7.70
N GLY A 566 26.80 15.30 7.84
CA GLY A 566 26.25 15.99 9.00
C GLY A 566 25.27 17.11 8.66
N PHE A 567 25.56 17.99 7.70
CA PHE A 567 24.72 19.15 7.40
C PHE A 567 23.94 18.97 6.11
N CYS A 568 22.68 19.42 6.09
CA CYS A 568 21.92 19.64 4.86
C CYS A 568 21.19 20.99 4.92
N TRP A 569 20.52 21.37 3.82
CA TRP A 569 19.52 22.43 3.85
C TRP A 569 18.17 21.83 4.21
N GLN A 570 17.45 22.46 5.13
CA GLN A 570 16.12 22.01 5.56
C GLN A 570 15.20 23.21 5.81
N THR A 571 13.91 23.06 5.56
CA THR A 571 12.90 24.05 5.94
C THR A 571 12.78 24.13 7.46
N ASP A 572 13.04 25.32 8.03
CA ASP A 572 12.90 25.64 9.47
C ASP A 572 13.43 24.55 10.41
N ASN A 573 14.75 24.33 10.35
CA ASN A 573 15.49 23.27 11.05
C ASN A 573 15.54 23.50 12.59
N VAL A 574 14.39 23.35 13.24
CA VAL A 574 14.14 23.62 14.66
C VAL A 574 13.17 22.60 15.26
N ASP A 575 13.56 22.00 16.40
CA ASP A 575 12.76 21.01 17.13
C ASP A 575 11.31 21.48 17.41
N GLY A 576 10.32 20.73 16.93
CA GLY A 576 8.90 20.90 17.23
C GLY A 576 8.17 22.02 16.48
N ASN A 577 8.85 22.81 15.65
CA ASN A 577 8.25 23.87 14.84
C ASN A 577 8.93 23.96 13.47
N SER A 578 9.01 22.84 12.77
CA SER A 578 9.39 22.82 11.35
C SER A 578 8.10 22.78 10.55
N ASP A 579 7.83 23.86 9.80
CA ASP A 579 6.75 23.89 8.81
C ASP A 579 6.93 25.09 7.85
N VAL A 580 6.63 24.90 6.56
CA VAL A 580 6.43 26.04 5.65
C VAL A 580 5.02 26.57 5.82
N ASP A 581 4.88 27.87 6.11
CA ASP A 581 3.57 28.47 6.41
C ASP A 581 3.23 29.64 5.47
N GLY A 582 2.10 29.51 4.77
CA GLY A 582 1.38 30.65 4.18
C GLY A 582 2.11 31.39 3.04
N GLY A 583 2.86 30.66 2.23
CA GLY A 583 3.56 31.18 1.07
C GLY A 583 4.55 30.17 0.49
N ASN A 584 5.63 30.65 -0.11
CA ASN A 584 6.73 29.79 -0.55
C ASN A 584 8.06 30.20 0.05
N VAL A 585 8.98 29.24 0.09
CA VAL A 585 10.38 29.43 0.47
C VAL A 585 11.27 28.93 -0.66
N ILE A 586 12.33 29.68 -0.94
CA ILE A 586 13.19 29.52 -2.12
C ILE A 586 14.64 29.53 -1.70
N LEU A 587 15.33 28.41 -1.90
CA LEU A 587 16.78 28.29 -1.78
C LEU A 587 17.42 28.47 -3.16
N ILE A 588 18.35 29.41 -3.30
CA ILE A 588 18.98 29.76 -4.58
C ILE A 588 20.49 29.57 -4.49
N SER A 589 21.07 28.88 -5.47
CA SER A 589 22.51 28.65 -5.55
C SER A 589 23.32 29.93 -5.78
N PRO A 590 24.63 29.93 -5.46
CA PRO A 590 25.57 30.86 -6.08
C PRO A 590 25.61 30.68 -7.61
N ILE A 591 26.38 31.52 -8.31
CA ILE A 591 26.64 31.27 -9.74
C ILE A 591 27.54 30.04 -9.84
N LEU A 592 27.07 29.05 -10.59
CA LEU A 592 27.74 27.79 -10.88
C LEU A 592 28.15 27.73 -12.36
N ASP A 593 28.97 26.75 -12.71
CA ASP A 593 29.38 26.50 -14.10
C ASP A 593 28.72 25.22 -14.62
N ALA A 594 27.88 25.37 -15.65
CA ALA A 594 27.35 24.28 -16.46
C ALA A 594 27.55 24.61 -17.95
N SER A 595 28.73 25.17 -18.28
CA SER A 595 29.07 25.59 -19.65
C SER A 595 29.47 24.44 -20.57
N LEU A 596 29.78 23.28 -20.01
CA LEU A 596 30.14 22.10 -20.77
C LEU A 596 28.85 21.38 -21.26
N PRO A 597 28.69 21.12 -22.57
CA PRO A 597 27.58 20.31 -23.09
C PRO A 597 27.53 18.92 -22.42
N GLY A 598 26.37 18.38 -22.11
CA GLY A 598 26.27 17.10 -21.37
C GLY A 598 26.56 17.23 -19.88
N SER A 599 26.47 18.44 -19.33
CA SER A 599 26.50 18.64 -17.88
C SER A 599 25.28 17.97 -17.24
N ILE A 600 25.52 17.20 -16.18
CA ILE A 600 24.53 16.52 -15.36
C ILE A 600 24.44 17.25 -14.03
N LEU A 601 23.25 17.70 -13.66
CA LEU A 601 22.93 18.14 -12.31
C LEU A 601 22.34 16.99 -11.52
N SER A 602 22.89 16.70 -10.36
CA SER A 602 22.35 15.75 -9.39
C SER A 602 22.23 16.35 -7.99
N TYR A 603 21.28 15.85 -7.21
CA TYR A 603 21.06 16.24 -5.82
C TYR A 603 20.23 15.19 -5.09
N ALA A 604 20.39 15.12 -3.77
CA ALA A 604 19.48 14.41 -2.88
C ALA A 604 18.41 15.39 -2.39
N ARG A 605 17.13 14.99 -2.44
CA ARG A 605 16.03 15.78 -1.89
C ARG A 605 15.13 14.96 -0.98
N TRP A 606 14.52 15.64 -0.03
CA TRP A 606 13.47 15.18 0.85
C TRP A 606 12.26 16.10 0.69
N PHE A 607 11.06 15.54 0.59
CA PHE A 607 9.83 16.32 0.59
C PHE A 607 8.70 15.55 1.29
N SER A 608 8.05 16.20 2.25
CA SER A 608 6.88 15.70 2.95
C SER A 608 5.80 16.79 2.97
N ASN A 609 4.60 16.47 2.50
CA ASN A 609 3.39 17.30 2.68
C ASN A 609 2.20 16.45 3.16
N SER A 610 2.51 15.31 3.76
CA SER A 610 1.58 14.21 4.03
C SER A 610 0.73 14.39 5.29
N SER A 611 1.02 15.44 6.05
CA SER A 611 0.46 15.72 7.36
C SER A 611 -0.20 17.10 7.42
N GLY A 612 -0.91 17.40 8.49
CA GLY A 612 -1.59 18.68 8.69
C GLY A 612 -3.08 18.65 8.34
N SER A 613 -3.65 19.83 8.13
CA SER A 613 -5.10 20.00 7.94
C SER A 613 -5.57 19.83 6.50
N ALA A 614 -4.65 19.86 5.52
CA ALA A 614 -4.94 19.61 4.11
C ALA A 614 -3.76 18.89 3.39
N PRO A 615 -3.37 17.69 3.87
CA PRO A 615 -2.20 16.99 3.33
C PRO A 615 -2.33 16.70 1.83
N ASN A 616 -1.20 16.60 1.15
CA ASN A 616 -1.08 16.34 -0.29
C ASN A 616 -1.64 17.45 -1.20
N GLU A 617 -1.55 18.71 -0.78
CA GLU A 617 -1.98 19.87 -1.57
C GLU A 617 -0.80 20.73 -2.10
N ASP A 618 0.43 20.42 -1.71
CA ASP A 618 1.58 21.31 -1.83
C ASP A 618 2.74 20.74 -2.66
N THR A 619 3.60 21.58 -3.24
CA THR A 619 4.63 21.11 -4.18
C THR A 619 6.04 21.52 -3.81
N PHE A 620 6.99 20.67 -4.18
CA PHE A 620 8.41 20.98 -4.26
C PHE A 620 8.78 21.14 -5.74
N VAL A 621 9.37 22.28 -6.11
CA VAL A 621 9.73 22.60 -7.49
C VAL A 621 11.21 22.95 -7.59
N THR A 622 11.94 22.23 -8.44
CA THR A 622 13.31 22.58 -8.82
C THR A 622 13.29 23.35 -10.13
N GLN A 623 13.98 24.49 -10.16
CA GLN A 623 14.16 25.30 -11.37
C GLN A 623 15.62 25.62 -11.62
N ILE A 624 15.98 25.78 -12.89
CA ILE A 624 17.33 26.13 -13.33
C ILE A 624 17.35 27.41 -14.15
N SER A 625 18.51 28.07 -14.22
CA SER A 625 18.73 29.27 -15.01
C SER A 625 20.09 29.21 -15.70
N ASP A 626 20.12 29.54 -16.99
CA ASP A 626 21.33 29.65 -17.81
C ASP A 626 21.85 31.10 -17.91
N ASN A 627 21.19 32.06 -17.27
CA ASN A 627 21.48 33.49 -17.40
C ASN A 627 21.60 34.24 -16.07
N GLY A 628 22.05 33.54 -15.03
CA GLY A 628 22.32 34.11 -13.72
C GLY A 628 21.05 34.43 -12.92
N GLY A 629 19.93 33.77 -13.20
CA GLY A 629 18.66 33.91 -12.49
C GLY A 629 17.73 34.99 -13.05
N ILE A 630 17.97 35.49 -14.27
CA ILE A 630 17.07 36.46 -14.94
C ILE A 630 15.80 35.75 -15.42
N THR A 631 15.94 34.57 -16.01
CA THR A 631 14.83 33.66 -16.35
C THR A 631 15.09 32.27 -15.78
N TRP A 632 14.01 31.53 -15.54
CA TRP A 632 14.03 30.21 -14.92
C TRP A 632 13.25 29.20 -15.77
N LEU A 633 13.74 27.97 -15.81
CA LEU A 633 13.14 26.81 -16.47
C LEU A 633 12.79 25.78 -15.39
N ASP A 634 11.63 25.14 -15.52
CA ASP A 634 11.24 24.04 -14.64
C ASP A 634 12.08 22.80 -14.96
N LEU A 635 12.66 22.21 -13.91
CA LEU A 635 13.45 20.97 -13.99
C LEU A 635 12.67 19.79 -13.41
N GLU A 636 12.08 19.98 -12.23
CA GLU A 636 11.36 18.95 -11.49
C GLU A 636 10.18 19.56 -10.73
N ILE A 637 9.06 18.82 -10.65
CA ILE A 637 7.91 19.14 -9.81
C ILE A 637 7.51 17.85 -9.06
N VAL A 638 7.46 17.92 -7.74
CA VAL A 638 7.06 16.84 -6.83
C VAL A 638 5.80 17.25 -6.09
N GLY A 639 4.83 16.35 -6.01
CA GLY A 639 3.50 16.64 -5.47
C GLY A 639 2.53 17.22 -6.52
N PRO A 640 1.32 17.63 -6.09
CA PRO A 640 0.91 17.76 -4.69
C PRO A 640 0.59 16.44 -4.00
N ALA A 641 0.29 15.39 -4.75
CA ALA A 641 0.09 14.02 -4.26
C ALA A 641 0.88 13.03 -5.14
N GLY A 642 1.14 11.83 -4.64
CA GLY A 642 1.82 10.77 -5.39
C GLY A 642 3.01 10.20 -4.63
N ASP A 643 3.91 9.54 -5.33
CA ASP A 643 5.13 8.99 -4.73
C ASP A 643 6.07 10.13 -4.30
N GLN A 644 6.91 9.88 -3.28
CA GLN A 644 7.96 10.79 -2.83
C GLN A 644 7.47 12.11 -2.18
N VAL A 645 6.22 12.15 -1.69
CA VAL A 645 5.62 13.30 -0.96
C VAL A 645 5.43 13.03 0.54
N ASN A 646 5.91 11.89 1.05
CA ASN A 646 5.76 11.44 2.43
C ASN A 646 7.12 11.39 3.17
N GLY A 647 8.11 12.15 2.71
CA GLY A 647 9.49 12.07 3.17
C GLY A 647 10.29 10.94 2.51
N GLY A 648 11.52 10.76 2.99
CA GLY A 648 12.54 9.89 2.38
C GLY A 648 13.53 10.68 1.52
N TRP A 649 14.79 10.28 1.57
CA TRP A 649 15.83 10.84 0.70
C TRP A 649 15.76 10.19 -0.68
N TYR A 650 15.60 11.01 -1.72
CA TYR A 650 15.62 10.59 -3.11
C TYR A 650 16.77 11.26 -3.83
N PHE A 651 17.64 10.45 -4.42
CA PHE A 651 18.73 10.92 -5.28
C PHE A 651 18.22 11.06 -6.72
N VAL A 652 18.38 12.24 -7.31
CA VAL A 652 17.88 12.53 -8.65
C VAL A 652 18.96 13.04 -9.61
N GLU A 653 18.83 12.51 -10.82
CA GLU A 653 19.53 12.68 -12.10
C GLU A 653 18.99 13.65 -13.15
N PHE A 654 19.67 14.72 -13.57
CA PHE A 654 19.25 15.47 -14.77
C PHE A 654 20.40 15.81 -15.72
N ASN A 655 20.36 15.28 -16.94
CA ASN A 655 21.16 15.80 -18.05
C ASN A 655 20.58 17.14 -18.51
N LEU A 656 21.35 18.22 -18.33
CA LEU A 656 20.88 19.57 -18.60
C LEU A 656 20.64 19.82 -20.10
N ASP A 657 21.29 19.08 -20.99
CA ASP A 657 21.07 19.18 -22.45
C ASP A 657 19.67 18.70 -22.87
N ASP A 658 19.05 17.83 -22.07
CA ASP A 658 17.70 17.31 -22.33
C ASP A 658 16.60 18.29 -21.87
N VAL A 659 16.96 19.36 -21.14
CA VAL A 659 16.01 20.34 -20.63
C VAL A 659 15.62 21.33 -21.74
N PRO A 660 14.35 21.36 -22.19
CA PRO A 660 13.95 22.21 -23.31
C PRO A 660 14.19 23.70 -23.04
N GLY A 661 15.04 24.32 -23.87
CA GLY A 661 15.35 25.74 -23.79
C GLY A 661 16.54 26.10 -22.90
N PHE A 662 17.16 25.12 -22.26
CA PHE A 662 18.45 25.30 -21.58
C PHE A 662 19.57 25.53 -22.60
N ASN A 663 20.53 26.40 -22.27
CA ASN A 663 21.75 26.58 -23.03
C ASN A 663 22.95 26.46 -22.07
N PRO A 664 24.00 25.66 -22.40
CA PRO A 664 25.18 25.56 -21.56
C PRO A 664 25.77 26.94 -21.23
N SER A 665 26.02 27.19 -19.94
CA SER A 665 26.40 28.52 -19.45
C SER A 665 27.22 28.46 -18.17
N SER A 666 28.23 29.34 -18.07
CA SER A 666 29.00 29.57 -16.85
C SER A 666 28.30 30.54 -15.88
N ASN A 667 27.05 30.93 -16.18
CA ASN A 667 26.17 31.70 -15.30
C ASN A 667 24.99 30.83 -14.81
N PHE A 668 25.25 29.55 -14.59
CA PHE A 668 24.24 28.58 -14.17
C PHE A 668 23.76 28.88 -12.74
N ARG A 669 22.47 28.67 -12.50
CA ARG A 669 21.90 28.64 -11.15
C ARG A 669 20.82 27.56 -11.05
N VAL A 670 20.69 26.98 -9.87
CA VAL A 670 19.55 26.15 -9.47
C VAL A 670 18.83 26.82 -8.30
N ARG A 671 17.52 26.61 -8.22
CA ARG A 671 16.73 26.94 -7.04
C ARG A 671 15.72 25.87 -6.71
N PHE A 672 15.49 25.70 -5.41
CA PHE A 672 14.51 24.78 -4.84
C PHE A 672 13.41 25.61 -4.18
N ILE A 673 12.17 25.35 -4.58
CA ILE A 673 10.99 26.10 -4.15
C ILE A 673 10.05 25.14 -3.45
N VAL A 674 9.62 25.50 -2.25
CA VAL A 674 8.62 24.73 -1.48
C VAL A 674 7.48 25.67 -1.17
N GLU A 675 6.26 25.21 -1.41
CA GLU A 675 5.05 26.01 -1.21
C GLU A 675 4.18 25.40 -0.10
N ASP A 676 3.57 26.25 0.70
CA ASP A 676 2.41 25.98 1.54
C ASP A 676 1.44 27.16 1.35
N VAL A 677 0.61 27.07 0.31
CA VAL A 677 -0.22 28.21 -0.14
C VAL A 677 -1.72 27.98 0.07
N LEU A 678 -2.12 26.77 0.47
CA LEU A 678 -3.50 26.36 0.67
C LEU A 678 -3.83 26.22 2.17
N ALA A 679 -4.74 25.33 2.55
CA ALA A 679 -5.04 25.13 3.97
C ALA A 679 -3.84 24.44 4.65
N GLY A 680 -3.55 24.77 5.92
CA GLY A 680 -2.25 24.46 6.56
C GLY A 680 -1.92 22.97 6.61
N SER A 681 -1.19 22.50 5.59
CA SER A 681 -0.42 21.27 5.58
C SER A 681 0.74 21.39 6.55
N VAL A 682 1.35 20.27 6.91
CA VAL A 682 2.71 20.27 7.47
C VAL A 682 3.65 19.95 6.32
N VAL A 683 4.40 20.95 5.86
CA VAL A 683 5.27 20.89 4.69
C VAL A 683 6.73 20.98 5.11
N GLU A 684 7.45 19.89 4.87
CA GLU A 684 8.87 19.73 5.17
C GLU A 684 9.68 19.38 3.93
N ALA A 685 10.83 20.01 3.78
CA ALA A 685 11.75 19.70 2.69
C ALA A 685 13.21 19.79 3.13
N ALA A 686 14.05 18.96 2.51
CA ALA A 686 15.49 19.04 2.65
C ALA A 686 16.19 18.83 1.31
N VAL A 687 17.39 19.40 1.16
CA VAL A 687 18.27 19.20 -0.01
C VAL A 687 19.70 18.98 0.46
N ASP A 688 20.38 18.04 -0.19
CA ASP A 688 21.75 17.65 0.09
C ASP A 688 22.46 17.14 -1.18
N GLU A 689 23.77 16.88 -1.10
CA GLU A 689 24.59 16.24 -2.15
C GLU A 689 24.41 16.87 -3.56
N ILE A 690 24.46 18.20 -3.64
CA ILE A 690 24.30 18.92 -4.92
C ILE A 690 25.59 18.81 -5.73
N GLU A 691 25.53 18.21 -6.91
CA GLU A 691 26.69 18.01 -7.77
C GLU A 691 26.37 18.36 -9.23
N ILE A 692 27.28 19.08 -9.89
CA ILE A 692 27.32 19.21 -11.35
C ILE A 692 28.51 18.41 -11.82
N THR A 693 28.24 17.37 -12.61
CA THR A 693 29.26 16.68 -13.37
C THR A 693 29.16 17.02 -14.84
N PHE A 694 30.26 16.87 -15.55
CA PHE A 694 30.29 16.84 -16.99
C PHE A 694 30.60 15.42 -17.40
N ALA A 695 29.72 14.82 -18.21
CA ALA A 695 29.96 13.52 -18.78
C ALA A 695 30.08 13.67 -20.30
N GLU A 696 31.14 13.10 -20.85
CA GLU A 696 31.31 13.00 -22.29
C GLU A 696 31.44 11.54 -22.67
N CYS A 697 31.02 11.25 -23.91
CA CYS A 697 31.25 9.96 -24.52
C CYS A 697 32.03 10.18 -25.80
N ILE A 698 33.34 10.06 -25.67
CA ILE A 698 34.27 10.02 -26.77
C ILE A 698 34.51 8.54 -27.05
N GLU A 699 34.04 8.06 -28.20
CA GLU A 699 34.64 6.83 -28.72
C GLU A 699 36.06 7.23 -29.12
N ASP A 700 37.07 6.57 -28.54
CA ASP A 700 38.40 6.56 -29.13
C ASP A 700 38.21 6.09 -30.57
N SER A 701 38.07 7.02 -31.51
CA SER A 701 38.16 6.72 -32.92
C SER A 701 39.61 6.27 -33.08
N PRO A 702 39.90 4.98 -33.33
CA PRO A 702 41.26 4.65 -33.70
C PRO A 702 41.54 5.49 -34.95
N CYS A 703 42.43 6.46 -34.82
CA CYS A 703 42.94 7.26 -35.91
C CYS A 703 44.29 6.63 -36.27
N PRO A 704 44.33 5.43 -36.90
CA PRO A 704 45.58 4.75 -37.19
C PRO A 704 46.47 5.59 -38.12
N GLU A 705 45.93 6.64 -38.73
CA GLU A 705 46.64 7.66 -39.51
C GLU A 705 47.41 8.71 -38.68
N ASP A 706 47.10 8.88 -37.39
CA ASP A 706 47.87 9.70 -36.43
C ASP A 706 49.02 8.86 -35.86
N VAL A 707 50.01 8.64 -36.71
CA VAL A 707 51.13 7.72 -36.47
C VAL A 707 52.29 8.39 -35.71
N VAL A 708 52.28 9.72 -35.55
CA VAL A 708 53.32 10.47 -34.86
C VAL A 708 52.72 11.36 -33.79
N GLY A 709 52.89 10.93 -32.54
CA GLY A 709 52.51 11.75 -31.37
C GLY A 709 51.17 11.35 -30.78
N ASN A 710 50.27 10.78 -31.60
CA ASN A 710 48.95 10.31 -31.18
C ASN A 710 48.17 11.45 -30.49
N ASP A 711 48.27 12.64 -31.07
CA ASP A 711 47.78 13.91 -30.53
C ASP A 711 46.37 14.28 -30.99
N GLY A 712 45.73 13.38 -31.75
CA GLY A 712 44.37 13.52 -32.27
C GLY A 712 44.30 14.32 -33.56
N VAL A 713 45.42 14.62 -34.23
CA VAL A 713 45.42 15.40 -35.47
C VAL A 713 46.31 14.73 -36.52
N VAL A 714 45.71 14.32 -37.64
CA VAL A 714 46.47 13.84 -38.80
C VAL A 714 47.03 15.03 -39.56
N ASP A 715 48.34 15.25 -39.45
CA ASP A 715 49.01 16.39 -40.04
C ASP A 715 50.33 16.03 -40.78
N VAL A 716 51.19 17.03 -40.95
CA VAL A 716 52.45 16.86 -41.69
C VAL A 716 53.46 16.04 -40.90
N GLU A 717 53.41 16.02 -39.58
CA GLU A 717 54.30 15.22 -38.74
C GLU A 717 54.05 13.72 -38.97
N ASP A 718 52.79 13.31 -39.13
CA ASP A 718 52.41 11.92 -39.45
C ASP A 718 52.97 11.46 -40.79
N VAL A 719 52.79 12.28 -41.84
CA VAL A 719 53.36 12.00 -43.16
C VAL A 719 54.88 11.95 -43.10
N LEU A 720 55.52 12.82 -42.31
CA LEU A 720 56.98 12.83 -42.17
C LEU A 720 57.48 11.61 -41.39
N GLY A 721 56.76 11.15 -40.36
CA GLY A 721 57.06 9.91 -39.64
C GLY A 721 56.95 8.70 -40.56
N LEU A 722 55.87 8.62 -41.32
CA LEU A 722 55.63 7.55 -42.27
C LEU A 722 56.66 7.53 -43.39
N LEU A 723 57.03 8.69 -43.94
CA LEU A 723 58.14 8.82 -44.89
C LEU A 723 59.49 8.40 -44.29
N GLY A 724 59.70 8.62 -42.99
CA GLY A 724 60.87 8.15 -42.25
C GLY A 724 60.93 6.63 -42.09
N ALA A 725 59.76 5.98 -41.99
CA ALA A 725 59.59 4.54 -41.92
C ALA A 725 59.35 3.87 -43.29
N PHE A 726 59.36 4.63 -44.39
CA PHE A 726 59.00 4.12 -45.71
C PHE A 726 59.87 2.95 -46.16
N GLY A 727 59.23 1.86 -46.59
CA GLY A 727 59.86 0.61 -47.01
C GLY A 727 60.31 -0.30 -45.86
N THR A 728 59.92 0.02 -44.62
CA THR A 728 60.12 -0.86 -43.46
C THR A 728 58.90 -1.76 -43.24
N THR A 729 58.99 -2.64 -42.24
CA THR A 729 57.89 -3.47 -41.74
C THR A 729 57.51 -3.03 -40.32
N ASP A 730 57.62 -1.72 -40.04
CA ASP A 730 57.27 -1.16 -38.74
C ASP A 730 55.74 -1.13 -38.60
N PRO A 731 55.16 -1.94 -37.70
CA PRO A 731 53.70 -2.06 -37.59
C PRO A 731 53.03 -0.77 -37.11
N ASN A 732 53.78 0.19 -36.57
CA ASN A 732 53.24 1.48 -36.13
C ASN A 732 52.97 2.44 -37.31
N PHE A 733 53.54 2.15 -38.49
CA PHE A 733 53.41 2.99 -39.70
C PHE A 733 52.77 2.23 -40.88
N ASP A 734 52.36 0.97 -40.66
CA ASP A 734 51.66 0.09 -41.61
C ASP A 734 50.14 0.16 -41.34
N ILE A 735 49.53 1.25 -41.81
CA ILE A 735 48.17 1.66 -41.50
C ILE A 735 47.16 0.71 -42.16
N ASP A 736 47.44 0.27 -43.40
CA ASP A 736 46.57 -0.66 -44.11
C ASP A 736 46.84 -2.14 -43.78
N ASN A 737 47.79 -2.40 -42.88
CA ASN A 737 48.19 -3.71 -42.36
C ASN A 737 48.59 -4.71 -43.45
N ASN A 738 49.18 -4.23 -44.55
CA ASN A 738 49.64 -5.09 -45.65
C ASN A 738 51.02 -5.74 -45.38
N GLY A 739 51.69 -5.35 -44.29
CA GLY A 739 52.98 -5.84 -43.84
C GLY A 739 54.17 -4.96 -44.23
N PHE A 740 53.95 -3.84 -44.91
CA PHE A 740 54.99 -2.91 -45.33
C PHE A 740 54.49 -1.46 -45.29
N VAL A 741 55.33 -0.55 -44.81
CA VAL A 741 55.08 0.90 -44.91
C VAL A 741 55.31 1.35 -46.34
N ASP A 742 54.25 1.58 -47.10
CA ASP A 742 54.33 1.94 -48.51
C ASP A 742 53.41 3.11 -48.90
N VAL A 743 53.14 3.25 -50.21
CA VAL A 743 52.35 4.37 -50.72
C VAL A 743 50.89 4.27 -50.28
N GLY A 744 50.38 3.06 -50.01
CA GLY A 744 49.06 2.82 -49.45
C GLY A 744 48.88 3.55 -48.13
N ASP A 745 49.84 3.43 -47.23
CA ASP A 745 49.80 4.07 -45.91
C ASP A 745 49.95 5.60 -46.00
N ILE A 746 50.83 6.11 -46.88
CA ILE A 746 50.91 7.57 -47.15
C ILE A 746 49.55 8.11 -47.60
N LEU A 747 48.86 7.38 -48.48
CA LEU A 747 47.57 7.81 -49.01
C LEU A 747 46.47 7.73 -47.96
N ALA A 748 46.55 6.79 -47.01
CA ALA A 748 45.65 6.72 -45.86
C ALA A 748 45.78 7.98 -44.99
N VAL A 749 47.01 8.34 -44.57
CA VAL A 749 47.29 9.57 -43.80
C VAL A 749 46.80 10.82 -44.51
N ILE A 750 47.10 10.96 -45.81
CA ILE A 750 46.66 12.14 -46.58
C ILE A 750 45.14 12.19 -46.73
N ALA A 751 44.46 11.03 -46.81
CA ALA A 751 43.01 10.98 -46.93
C ALA A 751 42.31 11.35 -45.62
N ALA A 752 42.96 11.13 -44.47
CA ALA A 752 42.44 11.41 -43.14
C ALA A 752 42.85 12.79 -42.58
N TRP A 753 43.47 13.65 -43.40
CA TRP A 753 44.04 14.93 -42.97
C TRP A 753 43.08 15.84 -42.18
N GLY A 754 43.44 16.18 -40.95
CA GLY A 754 42.63 16.99 -40.04
C GLY A 754 42.53 16.40 -38.63
N GLU A 755 41.68 17.00 -37.80
CA GLU A 755 41.34 16.46 -36.46
C GLU A 755 40.64 15.10 -36.61
N CYS A 756 41.09 14.15 -35.81
CA CYS A 756 40.35 12.97 -35.40
C CYS A 756 39.35 13.40 -34.30
#